data_AF-A0A915YS31-F1
#
_entry.id   AF-A0A915YS31-F1
#
_cell.length_a   1.000
_cell.length_b   1.000
_cell.length_c   1.000
_cell.angle_alpha   90.00
_cell.angle_beta   90.00
_cell.angle_gamma   90.00
#
_symmetry.space_group_name_H-M   'P 1'
#
loop_
_entity.id
_entity.type
_entity.pdbx_description
1 polymer ?
#
loop_
_entity_poly.entity_id
_entity_poly.type
_entity_poly.pdbx_seq_one_letter_code
_entity_poly.pdbx_strand_id
1 'polypeptide(L)'
;MGQHLRNNFIINNLLLMKSYNFSIEFNKHNIGKNSTVLGRGHHIMEIVGTESFLKNIKILRMNNLYFLDQFLSPDNKTLLTWWNIKNKIFALSNNRNSNVVNTPNIYKKIQSLVTTNGKNYNVKEEYIDNNVVTNLGGYEFLPINIHINNIITSFNMFHFENIYGKIIEEKPFTYIFEHFKRISDTSEINLFIKVCNGCEYNIGQIEGKCIIESMKTEIYEVRYKRLIKWKGYKAYLLKEAQHNYMENIIRYDQFFKRNPLYYSSYDNYQLRFDENSLDIIEKYIDLSLDKQKLFDSRKILYDSNIKDFVCYTDGSIKDITKEYVSATFGTTFYNLSLQKILELISSYNNWISSTRAEIFALLITLLIAPSNSNLTVYTDSASVISNFEKFKFYNFTLVTRQIFKISNNNILWKIIMDIIKENNLSVNIFKVNAHTDDSLNNYVDNIVSLAHNVQNLGINLNYNNFYDLPWIPKWNGIVIEKSLRKLITLTTNTKNLERFLNLNRNDKYRKCEIDWSIFFNNFLGEKQKLYTDFKESKIRRRRIQLMIEELPCIEQIKRTLFSLYKERFCPMCEEDEEDFNHIWFCEERQEDMDDLISGVQNWLLLEINKILDPINHITLEHIKNLNDIWKLEVSEDHITFIDLIKGFFPCSLINFFKQLLSTKSKVEILSYNFRNEILDKSMIFWKVRCNKLNEIDRGLGIDKNVKKQHFGKEQFIDKTRKSKNKKYFNLQSLQSHIYFGGNTIDYYNIVDYGSVS
;
A
#
# COMPACT_ATOMS: atom_id res chain seq x y z
N MET A 1 -12.89 -21.07 -5.25
CA MET A 1 -12.54 -20.76 -3.84
C MET A 1 -13.53 -21.47 -2.93
N GLY A 2 -13.07 -22.27 -1.97
CA GLY A 2 -13.96 -22.96 -1.02
C GLY A 2 -14.80 -21.99 -0.18
N GLN A 3 -15.97 -22.42 0.28
CA GLN A 3 -16.94 -21.61 1.03
C GLN A 3 -16.35 -20.85 2.23
N HIS A 4 -15.29 -21.37 2.86
CA HIS A 4 -14.62 -20.74 4.00
C HIS A 4 -13.87 -19.43 3.66
N LEU A 5 -13.57 -19.15 2.39
CA LEU A 5 -12.83 -17.94 1.98
C LEU A 5 -13.75 -16.76 1.61
N ARG A 6 -15.03 -16.99 1.32
CA ARG A 6 -15.99 -15.94 0.89
C ARG A 6 -16.25 -14.86 1.96
N ASN A 7 -16.06 -15.18 3.24
CA ASN A 7 -16.30 -14.25 4.35
C ASN A 7 -15.02 -13.76 5.03
N ASN A 8 -13.85 -13.98 4.45
CA ASN A 8 -12.61 -13.48 5.03
C ASN A 8 -12.48 -11.98 4.75
N PHE A 9 -12.56 -11.16 5.82
CA PHE A 9 -12.47 -9.70 5.74
C PHE A 9 -11.22 -9.22 4.98
N ILE A 10 -10.05 -9.81 5.25
CA ILE A 10 -8.79 -9.40 4.61
C ILE A 10 -8.84 -9.71 3.11
N ILE A 11 -9.28 -10.91 2.72
CA ILE A 11 -9.38 -11.30 1.32
C ILE A 11 -10.37 -10.39 0.57
N ASN A 12 -11.53 -10.10 1.17
CA ASN A 12 -12.52 -9.21 0.56
C ASN A 12 -11.98 -7.78 0.39
N ASN A 13 -11.18 -7.29 1.35
CA ASN A 13 -10.50 -6.00 1.19
C ASN A 13 -9.42 -6.03 0.09
N LEU A 14 -8.65 -7.11 -0.02
CA LEU A 14 -7.65 -7.26 -1.09
C LEU A 14 -8.31 -7.37 -2.47
N LEU A 15 -9.45 -8.08 -2.57
CA LEU A 15 -10.27 -8.14 -3.78
C LEU A 15 -10.85 -6.76 -4.14
N LEU A 16 -11.33 -6.03 -3.13
CA LEU A 16 -11.81 -4.66 -3.30
C LEU A 16 -10.68 -3.76 -3.82
N MET A 17 -9.50 -3.81 -3.20
CA MET A 17 -8.30 -3.09 -3.67
C MET A 17 -8.01 -3.40 -5.14
N LYS A 18 -7.99 -4.69 -5.51
CA LYS A 18 -7.76 -5.12 -6.90
C LYS A 18 -8.83 -4.60 -7.87
N SER A 19 -10.10 -4.60 -7.48
CA SER A 19 -11.20 -4.05 -8.29
C SER A 19 -11.16 -2.53 -8.48
N TYR A 20 -10.36 -1.84 -7.68
CA TYR A 20 -10.09 -0.40 -7.78
C TYR A 20 -8.65 -0.11 -8.30
N ASN A 21 -8.01 -1.10 -8.93
CA ASN A 21 -6.65 -1.03 -9.49
C ASN A 21 -5.56 -0.66 -8.48
N PHE A 22 -5.78 -0.96 -7.21
CA PHE A 22 -4.69 -0.95 -6.23
C PHE A 22 -3.93 -2.27 -6.29
N SER A 23 -2.61 -2.17 -6.33
CA SER A 23 -1.70 -3.31 -6.20
C SER A 23 -0.71 -3.05 -5.07
N ILE A 24 -0.13 -4.12 -4.54
CA ILE A 24 0.94 -4.06 -3.57
C ILE A 24 2.08 -4.86 -4.17
N GLU A 25 3.19 -4.18 -4.46
CA GLU A 25 4.41 -4.87 -4.86
C GLU A 25 5.26 -5.17 -3.63
N PHE A 26 5.78 -6.39 -3.60
CA PHE A 26 6.74 -6.79 -2.58
C PHE A 26 8.12 -6.32 -3.00
N ASN A 27 8.80 -5.63 -2.09
CA ASN A 27 10.17 -5.19 -2.30
C ASN A 27 11.10 -6.43 -2.28
N LYS A 28 11.78 -6.68 -3.40
CA LYS A 28 12.63 -7.87 -3.63
C LYS A 28 13.83 -7.95 -2.66
N HIS A 29 14.25 -6.86 -2.03
CA HIS A 29 15.36 -6.88 -1.06
C HIS A 29 14.99 -7.53 0.28
N ASN A 30 13.70 -7.67 0.61
CA ASN A 30 13.25 -8.24 1.89
C ASN A 30 13.09 -9.77 1.90
N ILE A 31 13.56 -10.46 0.87
CA ILE A 31 13.56 -11.94 0.81
C ILE A 31 14.42 -12.53 1.96
N GLY A 32 15.40 -11.77 2.48
CA GLY A 32 16.44 -12.27 3.38
C GLY A 32 16.10 -12.43 4.87
N LYS A 33 15.11 -11.71 5.45
CA LYS A 33 14.93 -11.73 6.93
C LYS A 33 13.82 -12.65 7.45
N ASN A 34 12.78 -12.95 6.67
CA ASN A 34 11.63 -13.74 7.15
C ASN A 34 11.21 -14.90 6.22
N SER A 35 11.99 -15.22 5.18
CA SER A 35 11.58 -16.16 4.13
C SER A 35 12.71 -16.98 3.51
N THR A 36 13.82 -17.23 4.22
CA THR A 36 14.78 -18.27 3.82
C THR A 36 14.28 -19.64 4.28
N VAL A 37 13.20 -20.13 3.66
CA VAL A 37 12.89 -21.56 3.78
C VAL A 37 13.95 -22.31 3.01
N LEU A 38 14.90 -22.91 3.72
CA LEU A 38 16.00 -23.70 3.15
C LEU A 38 15.44 -25.02 2.63
N GLY A 39 15.14 -25.11 1.33
CA GLY A 39 14.72 -26.36 0.69
C GLY A 39 14.49 -26.21 -0.82
N ARG A 40 14.54 -27.33 -1.53
CA ARG A 40 14.37 -27.46 -2.99
C ARG A 40 13.56 -28.70 -3.34
N GLY A 41 13.03 -28.74 -4.56
CA GLY A 41 12.25 -29.87 -5.06
C GLY A 41 10.76 -29.79 -4.67
N HIS A 42 10.14 -30.95 -4.47
CA HIS A 42 8.69 -31.07 -4.27
C HIS A 42 8.19 -30.35 -3.01
N HIS A 43 7.18 -29.50 -3.17
CA HIS A 43 6.57 -28.80 -2.04
C HIS A 43 5.64 -29.76 -1.27
N ILE A 44 5.67 -29.73 0.08
CA ILE A 44 4.89 -30.66 0.91
C ILE A 44 3.39 -30.61 0.60
N MET A 45 2.86 -29.43 0.24
CA MET A 45 1.46 -29.27 -0.16
C MET A 45 1.08 -30.10 -1.39
N GLU A 46 2.00 -30.29 -2.34
CA GLU A 46 1.78 -31.10 -3.55
C GLU A 46 1.71 -32.58 -3.19
N ILE A 47 2.48 -33.02 -2.19
CA ILE A 47 2.53 -34.40 -1.72
C ILE A 47 1.30 -34.75 -0.88
N VAL A 48 0.99 -33.95 0.15
CA VAL A 48 -0.06 -34.31 1.13
C VAL A 48 -1.46 -33.79 0.76
N GLY A 49 -1.56 -32.92 -0.23
CA GLY A 49 -2.78 -32.21 -0.64
C GLY A 49 -3.10 -30.98 0.22
N THR A 50 -3.80 -30.00 -0.37
CA THR A 50 -4.06 -28.67 0.21
C THR A 50 -4.76 -28.72 1.58
N GLU A 51 -5.77 -29.57 1.75
CA GLU A 51 -6.54 -29.67 3.01
C GLU A 51 -5.66 -30.15 4.17
N SER A 52 -4.86 -31.19 3.93
CA SER A 52 -3.96 -31.76 4.92
C SER A 52 -2.80 -30.83 5.26
N PHE A 53 -2.32 -30.07 4.27
CA PHE A 53 -1.30 -29.05 4.45
C PHE A 53 -1.81 -27.91 5.34
N LEU A 54 -2.98 -27.34 5.02
CA LEU A 54 -3.57 -26.23 5.79
C LEU A 54 -3.88 -26.62 7.24
N LYS A 55 -4.36 -27.85 7.49
CA LYS A 55 -4.63 -28.35 8.84
C LYS A 55 -3.37 -28.40 9.72
N ASN A 56 -2.19 -28.57 9.11
CA ASN A 56 -0.91 -28.75 9.82
C ASN A 56 0.08 -27.59 9.62
N ILE A 57 -0.35 -26.48 8.99
CA ILE A 57 0.53 -25.37 8.57
C ILE A 57 1.28 -24.72 9.74
N LYS A 58 0.70 -24.72 10.95
CA LYS A 58 1.35 -24.18 12.16
C LYS A 58 2.61 -24.96 12.52
N ILE A 59 2.55 -26.29 12.50
CA ILE A 59 3.69 -27.17 12.84
C ILE A 59 4.78 -27.03 11.77
N LEU A 60 4.39 -27.00 10.50
CA LEU A 60 5.33 -26.79 9.39
C LEU A 60 6.04 -25.42 9.48
N ARG A 61 5.28 -24.34 9.71
CA ARG A 61 5.79 -22.98 9.92
C ARG A 61 6.76 -22.89 11.10
N MET A 62 6.40 -23.49 12.24
CA MET A 62 7.25 -23.46 13.44
C MET A 62 8.61 -24.14 13.25
N ASN A 63 8.71 -25.09 12.30
CA ASN A 63 9.95 -25.84 12.04
C ASN A 63 10.59 -25.48 10.69
N ASN A 64 10.07 -24.45 9.99
CA ASN A 64 10.49 -24.07 8.63
C ASN A 64 10.49 -25.21 7.59
N LEU A 65 9.52 -26.14 7.68
CA LEU A 65 9.43 -27.32 6.81
C LEU A 65 8.39 -27.11 5.70
N TYR A 66 8.82 -26.95 4.45
CA TYR A 66 7.92 -26.75 3.29
C TYR A 66 8.29 -27.60 2.08
N PHE A 67 9.50 -28.12 2.01
CA PHE A 67 9.99 -28.93 0.89
C PHE A 67 10.32 -30.35 1.36
N LEU A 68 10.24 -31.32 0.45
CA LEU A 68 10.48 -32.73 0.77
C LEU A 68 11.94 -33.01 1.14
N ASP A 69 12.89 -32.39 0.46
CA ASP A 69 14.33 -32.56 0.68
C ASP A 69 14.76 -32.31 2.15
N GLN A 70 14.07 -31.41 2.85
CA GLN A 70 14.30 -31.14 4.27
C GLN A 70 14.05 -32.38 5.15
N PHE A 71 13.17 -33.29 4.71
CA PHE A 71 12.83 -34.54 5.37
C PHE A 71 13.75 -35.71 4.96
N LEU A 72 14.65 -35.52 4.00
CA LEU A 72 15.48 -36.59 3.43
C LEU A 72 16.96 -36.48 3.86
N SER A 73 17.70 -37.58 3.65
CA SER A 73 19.17 -37.62 3.69
C SER A 73 19.78 -36.80 2.55
N PRO A 74 21.06 -36.39 2.63
CA PRO A 74 21.69 -35.55 1.60
C PRO A 74 21.65 -36.13 0.17
N ASP A 75 21.63 -37.45 0.04
CA ASP A 75 21.51 -38.19 -1.22
C ASP A 75 20.05 -38.45 -1.66
N ASN A 76 19.06 -37.91 -0.94
CA ASN A 76 17.62 -38.09 -1.15
C ASN A 76 17.09 -39.55 -1.09
N LYS A 77 17.89 -40.52 -0.66
CA LYS A 77 17.50 -41.95 -0.68
C LYS A 77 16.77 -42.40 0.58
N THR A 78 16.98 -41.72 1.71
CA THR A 78 16.46 -42.13 3.02
C THR A 78 15.62 -41.02 3.63
N LEU A 79 14.39 -41.34 4.05
CA LEU A 79 13.56 -40.47 4.87
C LEU A 79 14.15 -40.39 6.28
N LEU A 80 14.24 -39.19 6.84
CA LEU A 80 14.76 -38.98 8.19
C LEU A 80 13.68 -39.18 9.24
N THR A 81 14.05 -39.71 10.40
CA THR A 81 13.16 -39.69 11.58
C THR A 81 12.80 -38.26 11.96
N TRP A 82 11.63 -38.06 12.55
CA TRP A 82 11.22 -36.75 13.05
C TRP A 82 12.19 -36.18 14.10
N TRP A 83 12.84 -37.05 14.87
CA TRP A 83 13.92 -36.67 15.79
C TRP A 83 15.15 -36.15 15.05
N ASN A 84 15.57 -36.80 13.96
CA ASN A 84 16.67 -36.30 13.11
C ASN A 84 16.37 -34.96 12.46
N ILE A 85 15.13 -34.72 12.03
CA ILE A 85 14.71 -33.45 11.40
C ILE A 85 14.81 -32.28 12.39
N LYS A 86 14.40 -32.48 13.64
CA LYS A 86 14.48 -31.44 14.69
C LYS A 86 15.91 -31.02 15.05
N ASN A 87 16.88 -31.89 14.78
CA ASN A 87 18.29 -31.66 15.09
C ASN A 87 19.02 -30.84 14.01
N LYS A 88 18.34 -30.47 12.92
CA LYS A 88 18.89 -29.65 11.84
C LYS A 88 18.77 -28.15 12.13
N ILE A 89 19.65 -27.34 11.52
CA ILE A 89 19.81 -25.90 11.77
C ILE A 89 18.52 -25.11 11.49
N PHE A 90 17.72 -25.52 10.49
CA PHE A 90 16.49 -24.82 10.10
C PHE A 90 15.32 -24.98 11.09
N ALA A 91 15.37 -25.94 12.02
CA ALA A 91 14.38 -26.06 13.08
C ALA A 91 14.68 -25.03 14.19
N LEU A 92 13.78 -24.06 14.39
CA LEU A 92 13.95 -22.95 15.34
C LEU A 92 14.31 -23.45 16.76
N SER A 93 15.24 -22.71 17.38
CA SER A 93 16.05 -23.04 18.57
C SER A 93 15.32 -23.41 19.86
N ASN A 94 14.00 -23.18 19.97
CA ASN A 94 13.30 -23.28 21.26
C ASN A 94 13.03 -24.72 21.75
N ASN A 95 13.41 -25.77 21.01
CA ASN A 95 13.13 -27.16 21.37
C ASN A 95 14.21 -28.18 20.95
N ARG A 96 15.47 -27.75 20.78
CA ARG A 96 16.57 -28.67 20.39
C ARG A 96 16.87 -29.76 21.44
N ASN A 97 16.48 -29.55 22.70
CA ASN A 97 16.84 -30.43 23.83
C ASN A 97 15.67 -31.22 24.47
N SER A 98 14.46 -31.23 23.90
CA SER A 98 13.36 -32.00 24.50
C SER A 98 13.35 -33.47 24.03
N ASN A 99 13.60 -34.38 24.97
CA ASN A 99 13.55 -35.84 24.75
C ASN A 99 12.12 -36.36 24.49
N VAL A 100 11.10 -35.52 24.68
CA VAL A 100 9.68 -35.85 24.45
C VAL A 100 9.27 -35.28 23.09
N VAL A 101 9.35 -36.11 22.06
CA VAL A 101 8.96 -35.71 20.70
C VAL A 101 7.82 -36.60 20.21
N ASN A 102 6.59 -36.08 20.29
CA ASN A 102 5.46 -36.68 19.58
C ASN A 102 5.60 -36.41 18.08
N THR A 103 5.56 -37.49 17.29
CA THR A 103 5.62 -37.43 15.83
C THR A 103 4.31 -36.84 15.28
N PRO A 104 4.36 -35.73 14.52
CA PRO A 104 3.16 -35.11 13.96
C PRO A 104 2.43 -36.01 12.97
N ASN A 105 1.10 -35.88 12.90
CA ASN A 105 0.28 -36.64 11.94
C ASN A 105 0.68 -36.34 10.48
N ILE A 106 1.08 -35.10 10.18
CA ILE A 106 1.57 -34.75 8.84
C ILE A 106 2.84 -35.52 8.45
N TYR A 107 3.75 -35.76 9.40
CA TYR A 107 4.95 -36.57 9.15
C TYR A 107 4.58 -38.03 8.83
N LYS A 108 3.66 -38.63 9.60
CA LYS A 108 3.17 -39.99 9.33
C LYS A 108 2.54 -40.10 7.94
N LYS A 109 1.81 -39.07 7.51
CA LYS A 109 1.23 -39.00 6.17
C LYS A 109 2.31 -38.90 5.09
N ILE A 110 3.30 -38.02 5.27
CA ILE A 110 4.46 -37.92 4.36
C ILE A 110 5.15 -39.28 4.26
N GLN A 111 5.43 -39.93 5.40
CA GLN A 111 6.05 -41.26 5.44
C GLN A 111 5.24 -42.29 4.63
N SER A 112 3.91 -42.34 4.79
CA SER A 112 3.07 -43.27 4.04
C SER A 112 3.05 -43.03 2.52
N LEU A 113 3.29 -41.79 2.08
CA LEU A 113 3.23 -41.43 0.66
C LEU A 113 4.59 -41.57 -0.04
N VAL A 114 5.67 -41.18 0.65
CA VAL A 114 7.01 -41.03 0.07
C VAL A 114 7.83 -42.32 0.14
N THR A 115 7.49 -43.26 1.03
CA THR A 115 8.27 -44.51 1.22
C THR A 115 7.65 -45.70 0.51
N THR A 116 8.47 -46.68 0.14
CA THR A 116 8.04 -47.83 -0.68
C THR A 116 7.03 -48.75 -0.01
N ASN A 117 7.10 -48.92 1.32
CA ASN A 117 6.21 -49.83 2.08
C ASN A 117 5.52 -49.16 3.30
N GLY A 118 5.60 -47.83 3.43
CA GLY A 118 5.03 -47.07 4.57
C GLY A 118 5.66 -47.32 5.94
N LYS A 119 6.43 -48.40 6.10
CA LYS A 119 7.18 -48.79 7.31
C LYS A 119 8.69 -48.65 7.15
N ASN A 120 9.19 -48.72 5.92
CA ASN A 120 10.60 -48.63 5.59
C ASN A 120 10.94 -47.15 5.36
N TYR A 121 12.18 -46.73 5.63
CA TYR A 121 12.61 -45.34 5.44
C TYR A 121 13.21 -45.09 4.06
N ASN A 122 13.17 -46.09 3.16
CA ASN A 122 13.62 -45.94 1.78
C ASN A 122 12.60 -45.15 0.97
N VAL A 123 13.06 -44.10 0.30
CA VAL A 123 12.27 -43.21 -0.54
C VAL A 123 11.94 -43.93 -1.86
N LYS A 124 10.72 -43.75 -2.39
CA LYS A 124 10.34 -44.27 -3.71
C LYS A 124 11.13 -43.55 -4.81
N GLU A 125 11.47 -44.26 -5.88
CA GLU A 125 12.24 -43.72 -7.00
C GLU A 125 11.64 -42.45 -7.61
N GLU A 126 10.31 -42.30 -7.61
CA GLU A 126 9.60 -41.10 -8.09
C GLU A 126 9.94 -39.80 -7.35
N TYR A 127 10.49 -39.90 -6.13
CA TYR A 127 10.91 -38.75 -5.30
C TYR A 127 12.43 -38.61 -5.19
N ILE A 128 13.21 -39.50 -5.82
CA ILE A 128 14.67 -39.45 -5.83
C ILE A 128 15.10 -38.61 -7.04
N ASP A 129 15.27 -37.31 -6.85
CA ASP A 129 15.88 -36.46 -7.88
C ASP A 129 17.37 -36.81 -8.01
N ASN A 130 17.85 -37.06 -9.23
CA ASN A 130 19.26 -37.34 -9.61
C ASN A 130 20.19 -36.12 -9.41
N ASN A 131 20.10 -35.46 -8.26
CA ASN A 131 20.85 -34.26 -7.96
C ASN A 131 22.20 -34.60 -7.33
N VAL A 132 23.24 -33.92 -7.81
CA VAL A 132 24.54 -33.88 -7.12
C VAL A 132 24.31 -33.36 -5.70
N VAL A 133 24.86 -34.07 -4.72
CA VAL A 133 24.84 -33.62 -3.32
C VAL A 133 25.77 -32.43 -3.20
N THR A 134 25.21 -31.25 -2.95
CA THR A 134 25.95 -29.99 -2.87
C THR A 134 26.04 -29.45 -1.44
N ASN A 135 25.37 -30.07 -0.47
CA ASN A 135 25.35 -29.63 0.93
C ASN A 135 24.98 -30.78 1.88
N LEU A 136 25.04 -30.52 3.20
CA LEU A 136 24.72 -31.50 4.25
C LEU A 136 23.26 -31.44 4.76
N GLY A 137 22.37 -30.76 4.03
CA GLY A 137 20.94 -30.71 4.34
C GLY A 137 20.61 -30.13 5.70
N GLY A 138 21.38 -29.14 6.18
CA GLY A 138 21.18 -28.45 7.46
C GLY A 138 21.68 -29.19 8.70
N TYR A 139 22.53 -30.23 8.55
CA TYR A 139 23.16 -30.89 9.69
C TYR A 139 24.31 -30.06 10.27
N GLU A 140 24.40 -29.99 11.60
CA GLU A 140 25.47 -29.27 12.32
C GLU A 140 26.33 -30.25 13.11
N PHE A 141 27.63 -30.27 12.87
CA PHE A 141 28.56 -31.02 13.71
C PHE A 141 28.84 -30.24 14.99
N LEU A 142 28.58 -30.87 16.14
CA LEU A 142 28.86 -30.27 17.45
C LEU A 142 30.28 -30.62 17.90
N PRO A 143 30.95 -29.75 18.66
CA PRO A 143 32.21 -30.07 19.30
C PRO A 143 32.02 -31.25 20.27
N ILE A 144 32.95 -32.21 20.23
CA ILE A 144 32.89 -33.42 21.06
C ILE A 144 33.24 -33.04 22.51
N ASN A 145 32.33 -33.31 23.44
CA ASN A 145 32.60 -33.21 24.88
C ASN A 145 33.07 -34.56 25.43
N ILE A 146 34.36 -34.64 25.77
CA ILE A 146 35.04 -35.87 26.21
C ILE A 146 34.58 -36.30 27.62
N HIS A 147 34.06 -35.37 28.43
CA HIS A 147 33.57 -35.66 29.78
C HIS A 147 32.23 -36.38 29.81
N ILE A 148 31.53 -36.42 28.68
CA ILE A 148 30.30 -37.19 28.50
C ILE A 148 30.71 -38.48 27.79
N ASN A 149 30.36 -39.64 28.35
CA ASN A 149 30.65 -40.99 27.81
C ASN A 149 29.90 -41.24 26.48
N ASN A 150 30.12 -40.40 25.49
CA ASN A 150 29.43 -40.36 24.21
C ASN A 150 29.95 -41.44 23.27
N ILE A 151 29.04 -41.91 22.40
CA ILE A 151 29.38 -42.82 21.32
C ILE A 151 29.79 -41.96 20.14
N ILE A 152 30.98 -42.22 19.64
CA ILE A 152 31.57 -41.51 18.51
C ILE A 152 31.60 -42.42 17.29
N THR A 153 31.77 -41.79 16.13
CA THR A 153 32.00 -42.46 14.86
C THR A 153 33.09 -41.75 14.08
N SER A 154 33.84 -42.50 13.30
CA SER A 154 34.77 -42.00 12.31
C SER A 154 34.56 -42.75 11.01
N PHE A 155 34.72 -42.11 9.86
CA PHE A 155 34.57 -42.77 8.57
C PHE A 155 35.92 -43.20 8.03
N ASN A 156 36.06 -44.50 7.78
CA ASN A 156 37.25 -45.09 7.19
C ASN A 156 37.17 -45.01 5.67
N MET A 157 38.07 -44.21 5.08
CA MET A 157 38.13 -44.01 3.64
C MET A 157 38.59 -45.23 2.83
N PHE A 158 39.34 -46.15 3.43
CA PHE A 158 39.86 -47.32 2.72
C PHE A 158 38.80 -48.40 2.55
N HIS A 159 37.95 -48.58 3.57
CA HIS A 159 36.90 -49.59 3.58
C HIS A 159 35.50 -49.03 3.30
N PHE A 160 35.38 -47.69 3.15
CA PHE A 160 34.11 -46.99 2.96
C PHE A 160 33.06 -47.33 4.00
N GLU A 161 33.46 -47.41 5.27
CA GLU A 161 32.56 -47.76 6.38
C GLU A 161 32.79 -46.86 7.61
N ASN A 162 31.70 -46.64 8.36
CA ASN A 162 31.76 -45.98 9.67
C ASN A 162 32.25 -46.93 10.76
N ILE A 163 33.28 -46.49 11.47
CA ILE A 163 33.83 -47.14 12.66
C ILE A 163 33.24 -46.46 13.88
N TYR A 164 32.62 -47.24 14.77
CA TYR A 164 32.02 -46.75 16.00
C TYR A 164 32.93 -46.97 17.20
N GLY A 165 32.80 -46.12 18.22
CA GLY A 165 33.56 -46.36 19.43
C GLY A 165 33.28 -45.40 20.56
N LYS A 166 34.12 -45.49 21.58
CA LYS A 166 34.08 -44.63 22.76
C LYS A 166 35.49 -44.18 23.12
N ILE A 167 35.70 -42.87 23.23
CA ILE A 167 37.01 -42.27 23.56
C ILE A 167 37.51 -42.81 24.91
N ILE A 168 38.76 -43.26 24.92
CA ILE A 168 39.48 -43.74 26.12
C ILE A 168 40.52 -42.70 26.52
N GLU A 169 41.26 -42.16 25.55
CA GLU A 169 42.40 -41.27 25.78
C GLU A 169 42.42 -40.12 24.74
N GLU A 170 42.79 -38.94 25.21
CA GLU A 170 42.99 -37.74 24.39
C GLU A 170 44.48 -37.43 24.25
N LYS A 171 44.94 -37.32 23.00
CA LYS A 171 46.25 -36.77 22.64
C LYS A 171 46.07 -35.36 22.04
N PRO A 172 47.15 -34.58 21.80
CA PRO A 172 47.03 -33.23 21.22
C PRO A 172 46.24 -33.17 19.89
N PHE A 173 46.50 -34.11 18.97
CA PHE A 173 45.93 -34.11 17.60
C PHE A 173 45.00 -35.28 17.29
N THR A 174 45.04 -36.34 18.09
CA THR A 174 44.29 -37.58 17.88
C THR A 174 43.50 -37.98 19.12
N TYR A 175 42.46 -38.80 18.93
CA TYR A 175 41.80 -39.53 20.02
C TYR A 175 42.07 -41.02 19.86
N ILE A 176 42.29 -41.72 20.98
CA ILE A 176 42.24 -43.18 21.05
C ILE A 176 40.89 -43.60 21.60
N PHE A 177 40.20 -44.51 20.91
CA PHE A 177 38.88 -44.97 21.31
C PHE A 177 38.74 -46.50 21.23
N GLU A 178 37.89 -47.04 22.12
CA GLU A 178 37.47 -48.44 22.12
C GLU A 178 36.57 -48.69 20.91
N HIS A 179 36.93 -49.65 20.07
CA HIS A 179 36.20 -49.96 18.85
C HIS A 179 34.97 -50.83 19.11
N PHE A 180 33.84 -50.43 18.52
CA PHE A 180 32.58 -51.15 18.51
C PHE A 180 32.17 -51.55 17.08
N LYS A 181 31.78 -52.82 16.89
CA LYS A 181 31.28 -53.36 15.62
C LYS A 181 29.77 -53.17 15.51
N ARG A 182 29.30 -52.65 14.36
CA ARG A 182 27.86 -52.60 14.01
C ARG A 182 27.32 -54.01 13.75
N ILE A 183 26.13 -54.29 14.27
CA ILE A 183 25.38 -55.54 14.00
C ILE A 183 24.05 -55.24 13.30
N SER A 184 23.44 -54.08 13.59
CA SER A 184 22.23 -53.66 12.88
C SER A 184 22.47 -53.53 11.39
N ASP A 185 21.43 -53.81 10.61
CA ASP A 185 21.45 -53.57 9.17
C ASP A 185 21.47 -52.06 8.88
N THR A 186 22.04 -51.70 7.73
CA THR A 186 22.20 -50.32 7.23
C THR A 186 20.85 -49.58 7.15
N SER A 187 19.78 -50.32 6.81
CA SER A 187 18.42 -49.83 6.62
C SER A 187 17.65 -49.60 7.94
N GLU A 188 18.16 -50.05 9.08
CA GLU A 188 17.49 -49.95 10.36
C GLU A 188 17.53 -48.53 10.94
N ILE A 189 16.43 -48.16 11.61
CA ILE A 189 16.28 -46.86 12.28
C ILE A 189 17.17 -46.76 13.53
N ASN A 190 17.42 -47.90 14.17
CA ASN A 190 18.19 -47.98 15.40
C ASN A 190 19.57 -48.55 15.09
N LEU A 191 20.61 -47.96 15.67
CA LEU A 191 21.96 -48.48 15.54
C LEU A 191 22.24 -49.46 16.68
N PHE A 192 22.58 -50.70 16.33
CA PHE A 192 23.03 -51.71 17.30
C PHE A 192 24.52 -51.98 17.11
N ILE A 193 25.27 -51.77 18.18
CA ILE A 193 26.74 -51.89 18.19
C ILE A 193 27.19 -52.76 19.36
N LYS A 194 28.27 -53.51 19.18
CA LYS A 194 28.85 -54.41 20.19
C LYS A 194 30.35 -54.17 20.30
N VAL A 195 30.91 -54.33 21.50
CA VAL A 195 32.36 -54.23 21.72
C VAL A 195 33.10 -55.18 20.78
N CYS A 196 34.11 -54.65 20.09
CA CYS A 196 34.95 -55.43 19.19
C CYS A 196 36.01 -56.21 19.98
N ASN A 197 36.14 -57.51 19.72
CA ASN A 197 37.11 -58.39 20.37
C ASN A 197 38.47 -58.45 19.63
N GLY A 198 38.67 -57.59 18.62
CA GLY A 198 39.84 -57.58 17.75
C GLY A 198 39.44 -57.57 16.27
N CYS A 199 40.06 -56.69 15.49
CA CYS A 199 39.83 -56.57 14.05
C CYS A 199 41.08 -55.98 13.38
N GLU A 200 41.07 -55.91 12.05
CA GLU A 200 42.16 -55.37 11.23
C GLU A 200 42.49 -53.90 11.52
N TYR A 201 41.54 -53.14 12.09
CA TYR A 201 41.76 -51.74 12.50
C TYR A 201 42.49 -51.58 13.83
N ASN A 202 42.75 -52.68 14.54
CA ASN A 202 43.28 -52.63 15.89
C ASN A 202 44.77 -52.23 15.91
N ILE A 203 45.10 -51.11 16.53
CA ILE A 203 46.49 -50.59 16.58
C ILE A 203 47.27 -51.05 17.83
N GLY A 204 46.64 -51.76 18.77
CA GLY A 204 47.30 -52.24 19.98
C GLY A 204 46.35 -52.95 20.95
N GLN A 205 46.81 -53.26 22.16
CA GLN A 205 45.96 -53.78 23.24
C GLN A 205 46.22 -52.98 24.52
N ILE A 206 45.30 -52.09 24.85
CA ILE A 206 45.21 -51.52 26.21
C ILE A 206 44.15 -52.36 26.94
N GLU A 207 44.52 -53.04 28.02
CA GLU A 207 43.62 -53.90 28.82
C GLU A 207 42.85 -54.97 28.01
N GLY A 208 43.40 -55.48 26.90
CA GLY A 208 42.75 -56.50 26.06
C GLY A 208 41.57 -56.00 25.21
N LYS A 209 41.43 -54.68 25.02
CA LYS A 209 40.39 -54.05 24.18
C LYS A 209 40.90 -53.79 22.75
N CYS A 210 40.00 -53.85 21.77
CA CYS A 210 40.28 -53.37 20.41
C CYS A 210 40.25 -51.83 20.39
N ILE A 211 41.37 -51.19 20.05
CA ILE A 211 41.55 -49.74 20.07
C ILE A 211 41.92 -49.19 18.69
N ILE A 212 41.46 -47.98 18.41
CA ILE A 212 41.70 -47.25 17.15
C ILE A 212 42.13 -45.82 17.50
N GLU A 213 43.12 -45.31 16.78
CA GLU A 213 43.54 -43.90 16.84
C GLU A 213 43.09 -43.18 15.57
N SER A 214 42.45 -42.02 15.74
CA SER A 214 41.99 -41.18 14.62
C SER A 214 42.20 -39.70 14.91
N MET A 215 42.37 -38.90 13.86
CA MET A 215 42.48 -37.44 13.95
C MET A 215 41.22 -36.85 14.57
N LYS A 216 41.38 -35.82 15.43
CA LYS A 216 40.23 -35.12 16.05
C LYS A 216 39.26 -34.54 15.02
N THR A 217 39.74 -34.17 13.83
CA THR A 217 38.95 -33.60 12.71
C THR A 217 38.08 -34.62 11.95
N GLU A 218 38.27 -35.92 12.22
CA GLU A 218 37.60 -37.03 11.54
C GLU A 218 36.70 -37.85 12.48
N ILE A 219 36.49 -37.34 13.70
CA ILE A 219 35.62 -37.96 14.70
C ILE A 219 34.37 -37.10 14.86
N TYR A 220 33.22 -37.77 14.91
CA TYR A 220 31.90 -37.17 15.00
C TYR A 220 31.10 -37.81 16.13
N GLU A 221 30.30 -37.02 16.84
CA GLU A 221 29.37 -37.54 17.84
C GLU A 221 28.18 -38.25 17.16
N VAL A 222 27.89 -39.48 17.59
CA VAL A 222 26.67 -40.18 17.16
C VAL A 222 25.52 -39.66 17.98
N ARG A 223 24.66 -38.84 17.39
CA ARG A 223 23.44 -38.40 18.04
C ARG A 223 22.42 -39.55 18.07
N TYR A 224 21.74 -39.73 19.21
CA TYR A 224 20.66 -40.71 19.38
C TYR A 224 19.55 -40.18 20.31
N LYS A 225 18.33 -40.70 20.18
CA LYS A 225 17.19 -40.31 21.04
C LYS A 225 17.26 -40.95 22.42
N ARG A 226 17.68 -42.20 22.49
CA ARG A 226 17.82 -42.95 23.75
C ARG A 226 18.84 -44.08 23.61
N LEU A 227 19.73 -44.20 24.60
CA LEU A 227 20.69 -45.30 24.71
C LEU A 227 20.14 -46.41 25.61
N ILE A 228 20.24 -47.66 25.16
CA ILE A 228 19.94 -48.86 25.95
C ILE A 228 21.19 -49.73 26.03
N LYS A 229 21.66 -50.01 27.25
CA LYS A 229 22.89 -50.80 27.51
C LYS A 229 22.54 -52.25 27.80
N TRP A 230 23.09 -53.19 27.04
CA TRP A 230 22.93 -54.63 27.23
C TRP A 230 24.19 -55.19 27.88
N LYS A 231 24.29 -55.06 29.21
CA LYS A 231 25.52 -55.37 29.98
C LYS A 231 26.04 -56.80 29.74
N GLY A 232 25.16 -57.80 29.65
CA GLY A 232 25.55 -59.20 29.44
C GLY A 232 26.18 -59.51 28.08
N TYR A 233 25.87 -58.71 27.05
CA TYR A 233 26.35 -58.93 25.68
C TYR A 233 27.42 -57.92 25.24
N LYS A 234 27.84 -57.02 26.14
CA LYS A 234 28.70 -55.86 25.82
C LYS A 234 28.22 -55.12 24.57
N ALA A 235 26.91 -54.84 24.50
CA ALA A 235 26.27 -54.21 23.35
C ALA A 235 25.41 -53.00 23.74
N TYR A 236 25.22 -52.11 22.78
CA TYR A 236 24.45 -50.87 22.91
C TYR A 236 23.44 -50.75 21.77
N LEU A 237 22.21 -50.39 22.12
CA LEU A 237 21.15 -50.04 21.18
C LEU A 237 20.90 -48.53 21.27
N LEU A 238 21.14 -47.82 20.17
CA LEU A 238 20.91 -46.39 20.03
C LEU A 238 19.62 -46.18 19.23
N LYS A 239 18.57 -45.72 19.91
CA LYS A 239 17.27 -45.49 19.26
C LYS A 239 17.29 -44.28 18.34
N GLU A 240 16.70 -44.43 17.15
CA GLU A 240 16.56 -43.40 16.09
C GLU A 240 17.89 -42.85 15.54
N ALA A 241 19.01 -43.53 15.80
CA ALA A 241 20.32 -43.27 15.21
C ALA A 241 20.44 -43.97 13.84
N GLN A 242 19.83 -43.40 12.80
CA GLN A 242 19.83 -43.96 11.45
C GLN A 242 21.27 -44.05 10.88
N HIS A 243 21.77 -45.28 10.66
CA HIS A 243 23.12 -45.52 10.17
C HIS A 243 23.37 -44.87 8.80
N ASN A 244 22.52 -45.14 7.81
CA ASN A 244 22.64 -44.59 6.45
C ASN A 244 22.67 -43.07 6.39
N TYR A 245 21.92 -42.41 7.28
CA TYR A 245 21.93 -40.95 7.35
C TYR A 245 23.27 -40.43 7.88
N MET A 246 23.78 -41.04 8.96
CA MET A 246 25.06 -40.68 9.57
C MET A 246 26.23 -40.92 8.61
N GLU A 247 26.26 -42.09 7.97
CA GLU A 247 27.25 -42.45 6.96
C GLU A 247 27.24 -41.48 5.79
N ASN A 248 26.07 -41.15 5.24
CA ASN A 248 25.95 -40.17 4.16
C ASN A 248 26.50 -38.79 4.58
N ILE A 249 26.09 -38.28 5.74
CA ILE A 249 26.55 -36.97 6.22
C ILE A 249 28.07 -36.93 6.36
N ILE A 250 28.67 -37.93 7.01
CA ILE A 250 30.11 -37.95 7.26
C ILE A 250 30.89 -38.10 5.94
N ARG A 251 30.43 -39.00 5.06
CA ARG A 251 31.02 -39.21 3.74
C ARG A 251 31.03 -37.91 2.94
N TYR A 252 29.91 -37.19 2.91
CA TYR A 252 29.82 -35.92 2.19
C TYR A 252 30.60 -34.80 2.89
N ASP A 253 30.65 -34.74 4.22
CA ASP A 253 31.48 -33.77 4.95
C ASP A 253 32.97 -33.94 4.60
N GLN A 254 33.46 -35.17 4.61
CA GLN A 254 34.84 -35.47 4.21
C GLN A 254 35.08 -35.16 2.73
N PHE A 255 34.12 -35.45 1.85
CA PHE A 255 34.19 -35.07 0.44
C PHE A 255 34.28 -33.55 0.26
N PHE A 256 33.47 -32.78 0.97
CA PHE A 256 33.45 -31.31 0.91
C PHE A 256 34.69 -30.68 1.55
N LYS A 257 35.22 -31.24 2.64
CA LYS A 257 36.51 -30.83 3.22
C LYS A 257 37.66 -30.96 2.23
N ARG A 258 37.65 -32.01 1.39
CA ARG A 258 38.64 -32.23 0.32
C ARG A 258 38.36 -31.45 -0.95
N ASN A 259 37.09 -31.17 -1.23
CA ASN A 259 36.65 -30.47 -2.43
C ASN A 259 35.72 -29.30 -2.08
N PRO A 260 36.23 -28.20 -1.48
CA PRO A 260 35.39 -27.11 -0.98
C PRO A 260 34.52 -26.45 -2.05
N LEU A 261 34.96 -26.47 -3.32
CA LEU A 261 34.24 -25.88 -4.46
C LEU A 261 32.88 -26.54 -4.75
N TYR A 262 32.69 -27.79 -4.34
CA TYR A 262 31.42 -28.51 -4.54
C TYR A 262 30.44 -28.30 -3.37
N TYR A 263 30.90 -27.70 -2.27
CA TYR A 263 30.06 -27.36 -1.14
C TYR A 263 29.34 -26.02 -1.39
N SER A 264 28.07 -26.13 -1.74
CA SER A 264 27.14 -25.02 -1.71
C SER A 264 26.67 -24.84 -0.27
N SER A 265 27.31 -23.92 0.47
CA SER A 265 26.82 -23.57 1.80
C SER A 265 25.41 -22.99 1.67
N TYR A 266 24.42 -23.72 2.17
CA TYR A 266 23.09 -23.14 2.43
C TYR A 266 23.12 -22.14 3.60
N ASP A 267 24.31 -21.70 4.02
CA ASP A 267 24.55 -20.75 5.11
C ASP A 267 25.05 -19.38 4.64
N ASN A 268 24.98 -19.05 3.34
CA ASN A 268 25.21 -17.68 2.88
C ASN A 268 24.50 -17.32 1.56
N TYR A 269 23.23 -17.73 1.41
CA TYR A 269 22.29 -16.94 0.61
C TYR A 269 21.44 -16.05 1.53
N GLN A 270 22.12 -15.23 2.34
CA GLN A 270 21.81 -13.82 2.14
C GLN A 270 22.10 -13.61 0.65
N LEU A 271 21.11 -13.24 -0.15
CA LEU A 271 21.43 -12.21 -1.12
C LEU A 271 21.94 -11.04 -0.29
N ARG A 272 23.21 -11.10 0.15
CA ARG A 272 24.07 -9.96 0.04
C ARG A 272 24.18 -9.77 -1.48
N PHE A 273 23.15 -9.15 -2.05
CA PHE A 273 23.50 -7.90 -2.71
C PHE A 273 24.27 -7.18 -1.65
N ASP A 274 25.60 -7.09 -1.82
CA ASP A 274 26.46 -6.38 -0.89
C ASP A 274 25.67 -5.18 -0.38
N GLU A 275 25.27 -5.21 0.89
CA GLU A 275 24.47 -4.13 1.49
C GLU A 275 25.25 -2.80 1.44
N ASN A 276 26.52 -2.87 1.00
CA ASN A 276 27.49 -1.80 0.78
C ASN A 276 27.93 -1.55 -0.68
N SER A 277 27.39 -2.21 -1.74
CA SER A 277 27.92 -1.99 -3.11
C SER A 277 27.04 -1.13 -4.02
N LEU A 278 25.75 -0.95 -3.71
CA LEU A 278 24.89 -0.07 -4.50
C LEU A 278 25.09 1.35 -4.00
N ASP A 279 25.62 2.17 -4.90
CA ASP A 279 25.76 3.59 -4.68
C ASP A 279 24.42 4.23 -4.30
N ILE A 280 24.43 5.22 -3.40
CA ILE A 280 23.18 5.83 -2.90
C ILE A 280 22.33 6.46 -4.02
N ILE A 281 22.96 6.93 -5.09
CA ILE A 281 22.27 7.43 -6.30
C ILE A 281 21.59 6.25 -7.00
N GLU A 282 22.26 5.12 -7.19
CA GLU A 282 21.66 3.93 -7.81
C GLU A 282 20.55 3.31 -6.97
N LYS A 283 20.67 3.44 -5.65
CA LYS A 283 19.68 2.96 -4.70
C LYS A 283 18.34 3.67 -4.87
N TYR A 284 18.34 5.00 -5.03
CA TYR A 284 17.12 5.81 -5.03
C TYR A 284 16.74 6.42 -6.37
N ILE A 285 17.59 6.37 -7.39
CA ILE A 285 17.34 6.92 -8.72
C ILE A 285 17.40 5.80 -9.76
N ASP A 286 16.38 5.71 -10.60
CA ASP A 286 16.27 4.67 -11.62
C ASP A 286 17.17 4.96 -12.85
N LEU A 287 16.81 4.49 -14.05
CA LEU A 287 17.50 4.82 -15.31
C LEU A 287 17.04 6.18 -15.87
N SER A 288 16.96 7.19 -15.01
CA SER A 288 16.50 8.52 -15.37
C SER A 288 17.52 9.29 -16.22
N LEU A 289 17.04 10.24 -17.03
CA LEU A 289 17.88 11.01 -17.97
C LEU A 289 19.03 11.74 -17.27
N ASP A 290 18.78 12.32 -16.10
CA ASP A 290 19.77 13.11 -15.37
C ASP A 290 20.62 12.28 -14.39
N LYS A 291 20.51 10.94 -14.41
CA LYS A 291 21.27 10.09 -13.46
C LYS A 291 22.78 10.31 -13.57
N GLN A 292 23.31 10.38 -14.79
CA GLN A 292 24.74 10.61 -15.00
C GLN A 292 25.17 11.99 -14.49
N LYS A 293 24.34 13.02 -14.70
CA LYS A 293 24.58 14.36 -14.18
C LYS A 293 24.73 14.36 -12.66
N LEU A 294 23.93 13.56 -11.94
CA LEU A 294 24.06 13.42 -10.48
C LEU A 294 25.43 12.84 -10.07
N PHE A 295 25.94 11.84 -10.80
CA PHE A 295 27.27 11.29 -10.54
C PHE A 295 28.38 12.30 -10.79
N ASP A 296 28.30 13.02 -11.91
CA ASP A 296 29.29 14.02 -12.30
C ASP A 296 29.30 15.19 -11.31
N SER A 297 28.12 15.67 -10.93
CA SER A 297 27.91 16.69 -9.89
C SER A 297 28.50 16.25 -8.54
N ARG A 298 28.22 15.02 -8.11
CA ARG A 298 28.77 14.51 -6.85
C ARG A 298 30.28 14.42 -6.93
N LYS A 299 30.86 13.97 -8.04
CA LYS A 299 32.31 13.90 -8.23
C LYS A 299 32.97 15.28 -8.04
N ILE A 300 32.41 16.34 -8.61
CA ILE A 300 32.89 17.72 -8.42
C ILE A 300 32.94 18.10 -6.93
N LEU A 301 31.90 17.76 -6.17
CA LEU A 301 31.85 18.05 -4.73
C LEU A 301 32.88 17.25 -3.93
N TYR A 302 33.10 15.98 -4.27
CA TYR A 302 34.13 15.15 -3.62
C TYR A 302 35.54 15.66 -3.93
N ASP A 303 35.81 16.02 -5.19
CA ASP A 303 37.11 16.53 -5.64
C ASP A 303 37.44 17.90 -5.01
N SER A 304 36.43 18.65 -4.56
CA SER A 304 36.62 19.94 -3.89
C SER A 304 37.25 19.83 -2.49
N ASN A 305 37.24 18.64 -1.85
CA ASN A 305 37.69 18.41 -0.47
C ASN A 305 37.05 19.32 0.60
N ILE A 306 35.92 19.97 0.28
CA ILE A 306 35.16 20.80 1.21
C ILE A 306 34.19 19.92 2.01
N LYS A 307 34.02 20.23 3.30
CA LYS A 307 33.04 19.57 4.17
C LYS A 307 31.90 20.46 4.61
N ASP A 308 32.05 21.77 4.52
CA ASP A 308 31.03 22.75 4.91
C ASP A 308 30.48 23.46 3.68
N PHE A 309 29.20 23.21 3.37
CA PHE A 309 28.54 23.73 2.20
C PHE A 309 27.40 24.67 2.57
N VAL A 310 27.30 25.77 1.83
CA VAL A 310 26.11 26.64 1.81
C VAL A 310 25.34 26.33 0.54
N CYS A 311 24.06 25.99 0.67
CA CYS A 311 23.22 25.57 -0.45
C CYS A 311 21.98 26.44 -0.54
N TYR A 312 21.56 26.77 -1.75
CA TYR A 312 20.26 27.38 -2.03
C TYR A 312 19.44 26.42 -2.89
N THR A 313 18.15 26.28 -2.59
CA THR A 313 17.24 25.32 -3.25
C THR A 313 15.90 25.98 -3.55
N ASP A 314 15.37 25.68 -4.75
CA ASP A 314 14.04 26.15 -5.18
C ASP A 314 13.35 25.11 -6.08
N GLY A 315 12.01 25.15 -6.12
CA GLY A 315 11.17 24.29 -6.93
C GLY A 315 9.97 25.01 -7.57
N SER A 316 9.92 25.02 -8.90
CA SER A 316 8.87 25.72 -9.64
C SER A 316 7.94 24.79 -10.43
N ILE A 317 6.72 25.28 -10.67
CA ILE A 317 5.71 24.62 -11.50
C ILE A 317 5.08 25.64 -12.43
N LYS A 318 4.95 25.25 -13.69
CA LYS A 318 4.29 26.02 -14.74
C LYS A 318 3.16 25.23 -15.36
N ASP A 319 2.09 25.93 -15.74
CA ASP A 319 0.95 25.38 -16.49
C ASP A 319 0.24 24.19 -15.79
N ILE A 320 0.06 24.30 -14.46
CA ILE A 320 -0.70 23.32 -13.67
C ILE A 320 -2.07 23.06 -14.31
N THR A 321 -2.58 21.83 -14.21
CA THR A 321 -3.81 21.31 -14.84
C THR A 321 -3.76 21.11 -16.36
N LYS A 322 -2.70 21.54 -17.05
CA LYS A 322 -2.54 21.34 -18.50
C LYS A 322 -1.68 20.12 -18.82
N GLU A 323 -1.85 19.55 -20.01
CA GLU A 323 -1.13 18.34 -20.44
C GLU A 323 0.39 18.55 -20.56
N TYR A 324 0.81 19.79 -20.82
CA TYR A 324 2.20 20.21 -20.94
C TYR A 324 2.74 20.82 -19.64
N VAL A 325 2.16 20.46 -18.49
CA VAL A 325 2.66 20.89 -17.17
C VAL A 325 4.15 20.61 -17.04
N SER A 326 4.87 21.56 -16.44
CA SER A 326 6.30 21.41 -16.19
C SER A 326 6.58 21.62 -14.72
N ALA A 327 7.31 20.68 -14.11
CA ALA A 327 7.76 20.77 -12.73
C ALA A 327 9.28 20.63 -12.68
N THR A 328 9.95 21.71 -12.28
CA THR A 328 11.41 21.83 -12.25
C THR A 328 11.85 22.12 -10.84
N PHE A 329 13.10 21.79 -10.55
CA PHE A 329 13.73 22.07 -9.27
C PHE A 329 15.22 22.22 -9.48
N GLY A 330 15.88 22.87 -8.53
CA GLY A 330 17.31 23.10 -8.62
C GLY A 330 17.98 23.37 -7.29
N THR A 331 19.30 23.26 -7.31
CA THR A 331 20.14 23.58 -6.18
C THR A 331 21.47 24.16 -6.63
N THR A 332 22.03 25.05 -5.83
CA THR A 332 23.40 25.56 -5.99
C THR A 332 24.20 25.31 -4.73
N PHE A 333 25.48 24.95 -4.90
CA PHE A 333 26.44 24.72 -3.82
C PHE A 333 27.48 25.83 -3.81
N TYR A 334 27.78 26.33 -2.63
CA TYR A 334 28.82 27.30 -2.35
C TYR A 334 29.71 26.81 -1.22
N ASN A 335 30.96 27.28 -1.22
CA ASN A 335 31.83 27.15 -0.04
C ASN A 335 31.46 28.21 1.03
N LEU A 336 32.13 28.18 2.17
CA LEU A 336 31.92 29.16 3.25
C LEU A 336 32.25 30.61 2.85
N SER A 337 33.07 30.82 1.80
CA SER A 337 33.34 32.15 1.24
C SER A 337 32.35 32.55 0.12
N LEU A 338 31.22 31.82 -0.01
CA LEU A 338 30.15 32.05 -0.99
C LEU A 338 30.62 32.00 -2.46
N GLN A 339 31.69 31.27 -2.75
CA GLN A 339 32.09 30.98 -4.12
C GLN A 339 31.32 29.76 -4.64
N LYS A 340 30.67 29.91 -5.80
CA LYS A 340 29.87 28.85 -6.44
C LYS A 340 30.76 27.68 -6.83
N ILE A 341 30.38 26.48 -6.41
CA ILE A 341 31.05 25.21 -6.72
C ILE A 341 30.28 24.47 -7.81
N LEU A 342 28.96 24.35 -7.63
CA LEU A 342 28.11 23.53 -8.47
C LEU A 342 26.72 24.14 -8.58
N GLU A 343 26.09 23.91 -9.72
CA GLU A 343 24.69 24.17 -9.99
C GLU A 343 24.07 22.92 -10.62
N LEU A 344 22.87 22.56 -10.18
CA LEU A 344 22.14 21.42 -10.70
C LEU A 344 20.66 21.76 -10.81
N ILE A 345 20.09 21.50 -11.98
CA ILE A 345 18.66 21.63 -12.28
C ILE A 345 18.15 20.33 -12.89
N SER A 346 16.91 19.98 -12.58
CA SER A 346 16.23 18.83 -13.17
C SER A 346 14.71 18.99 -13.09
N SER A 347 13.98 17.98 -13.57
CA SER A 347 12.53 17.90 -13.54
C SER A 347 12.09 16.54 -13.00
N TYR A 348 10.81 16.43 -12.63
CA TYR A 348 10.22 15.16 -12.23
C TYR A 348 8.81 15.02 -12.81
N ASN A 349 8.35 13.78 -12.86
CA ASN A 349 7.00 13.43 -13.31
C ASN A 349 6.17 12.86 -12.16
N ASN A 350 4.86 12.89 -12.32
CA ASN A 350 3.84 12.42 -11.37
C ASN A 350 3.79 13.18 -10.04
N TRP A 351 2.60 13.21 -9.45
CA TRP A 351 2.28 13.88 -8.20
C TRP A 351 2.63 15.39 -8.20
N ILE A 352 2.45 16.05 -9.35
CA ILE A 352 2.85 17.45 -9.58
C ILE A 352 2.26 18.38 -8.51
N SER A 353 3.12 19.04 -7.74
CA SER A 353 2.74 20.04 -6.72
C SER A 353 3.95 20.87 -6.29
N SER A 354 3.77 22.17 -6.00
CA SER A 354 4.92 23.06 -5.74
C SER A 354 5.73 22.55 -4.54
N THR A 355 5.04 22.14 -3.48
CA THR A 355 5.69 21.50 -2.32
C THR A 355 6.52 20.25 -2.66
N ARG A 356 6.19 19.51 -3.73
CA ARG A 356 6.98 18.35 -4.16
C ARG A 356 8.23 18.79 -4.91
N ALA A 357 8.16 19.85 -5.72
CA ALA A 357 9.33 20.41 -6.39
C ALA A 357 10.38 20.88 -5.36
N GLU A 358 9.93 21.59 -4.33
CA GLU A 358 10.78 22.00 -3.19
C GLU A 358 11.44 20.80 -2.47
N ILE A 359 10.68 19.74 -2.22
CA ILE A 359 11.22 18.53 -1.58
C ILE A 359 12.21 17.81 -2.51
N PHE A 360 11.99 17.82 -3.82
CA PHE A 360 12.95 17.29 -4.78
C PHE A 360 14.24 18.10 -4.82
N ALA A 361 14.16 19.43 -4.73
CA ALA A 361 15.31 20.30 -4.62
C ALA A 361 16.17 19.90 -3.40
N LEU A 362 15.55 19.76 -2.22
CA LEU A 362 16.24 19.27 -1.03
C LEU A 362 16.79 17.86 -1.20
N LEU A 363 16.03 16.95 -1.82
CA LEU A 363 16.45 15.57 -2.06
C LEU A 363 17.73 15.51 -2.88
N ILE A 364 17.81 16.20 -4.02
CA ILE A 364 19.01 16.15 -4.87
C ILE A 364 20.22 16.77 -4.20
N THR A 365 20.03 17.87 -3.44
CA THR A 365 21.10 18.49 -2.64
C THR A 365 21.72 17.47 -1.69
N LEU A 366 20.89 16.74 -0.95
CA LEU A 366 21.37 15.74 0.01
C LEU A 366 21.95 14.50 -0.67
N LEU A 367 21.41 14.11 -1.82
CA LEU A 367 21.82 12.91 -2.54
C LEU A 367 23.25 13.02 -3.11
N ILE A 368 23.64 14.21 -3.58
CA ILE A 368 24.98 14.46 -4.14
C ILE A 368 26.00 14.95 -3.11
N ALA A 369 25.58 15.25 -1.88
CA ALA A 369 26.47 15.72 -0.83
C ALA A 369 27.51 14.65 -0.43
N PRO A 370 28.77 15.03 -0.18
CA PRO A 370 29.79 14.12 0.36
C PRO A 370 29.41 13.57 1.74
N SER A 371 29.79 12.31 2.02
CA SER A 371 29.54 11.73 3.34
C SER A 371 30.27 12.50 4.45
N ASN A 372 29.63 12.65 5.61
CA ASN A 372 30.12 13.42 6.76
C ASN A 372 30.30 14.93 6.50
N SER A 373 29.57 15.50 5.54
CA SER A 373 29.54 16.96 5.32
C SER A 373 28.49 17.67 6.18
N ASN A 374 28.73 18.95 6.46
CA ASN A 374 27.78 19.88 7.05
C ASN A 374 27.14 20.75 5.94
N LEU A 375 25.82 20.77 5.88
CA LEU A 375 25.06 21.56 4.92
C LEU A 375 24.20 22.61 5.64
N THR A 376 24.37 23.86 5.21
CA THR A 376 23.47 24.96 5.52
C THR A 376 22.61 25.23 4.29
N VAL A 377 21.34 24.85 4.34
CA VAL A 377 20.41 24.93 3.20
C VAL A 377 19.43 26.09 3.37
N TYR A 378 19.33 26.94 2.37
CA TYR A 378 18.41 28.07 2.29
C TYR A 378 17.28 27.75 1.31
N THR A 379 16.03 27.89 1.77
CA THR A 379 14.80 27.67 0.98
C THR A 379 13.72 28.65 1.42
N ASP A 380 12.85 29.04 0.51
CA ASP A 380 11.65 29.85 0.82
C ASP A 380 10.48 29.00 1.35
N SER A 381 10.57 27.66 1.20
CA SER A 381 9.49 26.72 1.48
C SER A 381 9.33 26.42 2.96
N ALA A 382 8.42 27.15 3.61
CA ALA A 382 8.03 26.90 5.00
C ALA A 382 7.52 25.46 5.24
N SER A 383 6.96 24.82 4.21
CA SER A 383 6.47 23.44 4.28
C SER A 383 7.59 22.41 4.39
N VAL A 384 8.71 22.64 3.69
CA VAL A 384 9.91 21.78 3.77
C VAL A 384 10.53 21.91 5.15
N ILE A 385 10.71 23.14 5.63
CA ILE A 385 11.29 23.42 6.96
C ILE A 385 10.48 22.76 8.07
N SER A 386 9.16 22.96 8.08
CA SER A 386 8.28 22.40 9.11
C SER A 386 8.32 20.86 9.14
N ASN A 387 8.32 20.22 7.97
CA ASN A 387 8.41 18.76 7.89
C ASN A 387 9.80 18.26 8.29
N PHE A 388 10.87 18.93 7.85
CA PHE A 388 12.24 18.58 8.19
C PHE A 388 12.50 18.64 9.69
N GLU A 389 12.14 19.74 10.35
CA GLU A 389 12.27 19.90 11.81
C GLU A 389 11.48 18.83 12.58
N LYS A 390 10.28 18.50 12.09
CA LYS A 390 9.49 17.40 12.65
C LYS A 390 10.25 16.07 12.56
N PHE A 391 10.91 15.76 11.44
CA PHE A 391 11.66 14.51 11.31
C PHE A 391 12.99 14.53 12.07
N LYS A 392 13.64 15.69 12.16
CA LYS A 392 14.82 15.92 13.00
C LYS A 392 14.53 15.61 14.46
N PHE A 393 13.36 16.04 14.97
CA PHE A 393 12.90 15.68 16.32
C PHE A 393 12.79 14.16 16.56
N TYR A 394 12.45 13.38 15.52
CA TYR A 394 12.41 11.91 15.59
C TYR A 394 13.75 11.25 15.20
N ASN A 395 14.86 11.99 15.18
CA ASN A 395 16.18 11.53 14.72
C ASN A 395 16.12 10.83 13.35
N PHE A 396 15.25 11.32 12.46
CA PHE A 396 15.01 10.76 11.12
C PHE A 396 14.65 9.26 11.14
N THR A 397 14.15 8.72 12.25
CA THR A 397 13.72 7.32 12.43
C THR A 397 12.20 7.27 12.55
N LEU A 398 11.53 6.61 11.61
CA LEU A 398 10.09 6.37 11.68
C LEU A 398 9.77 4.91 11.39
N VAL A 399 8.78 4.37 12.10
CA VAL A 399 8.26 3.03 11.76
C VAL A 399 7.41 3.08 10.49
N THR A 400 7.30 1.97 9.77
CA THR A 400 6.51 1.83 8.53
C THR A 400 5.11 2.46 8.63
N ARG A 401 4.42 2.26 9.75
CA ARG A 401 3.08 2.84 10.00
C ARG A 401 3.09 4.37 10.05
N GLN A 402 4.12 4.99 10.61
CA GLN A 402 4.24 6.45 10.68
C GLN A 402 4.52 7.02 9.28
N ILE A 403 5.37 6.37 8.49
CA ILE A 403 5.65 6.75 7.10
C ILE A 403 4.36 6.81 6.28
N PHE A 404 3.53 5.75 6.30
CA PHE A 404 2.25 5.74 5.57
C PHE A 404 1.16 6.67 6.13
N LYS A 405 1.38 7.29 7.30
CA LYS A 405 0.50 8.33 7.86
C LYS A 405 0.91 9.74 7.44
N ILE A 406 2.11 9.95 6.92
CA ILE A 406 2.51 11.23 6.34
C ILE A 406 1.54 11.54 5.20
N SER A 407 1.05 12.78 5.16
CA SER A 407 -0.07 13.15 4.28
C SER A 407 0.31 13.12 2.80
N ASN A 408 1.48 13.65 2.46
CA ASN A 408 2.00 13.81 1.10
C ASN A 408 3.51 13.56 1.08
N ASN A 409 4.04 13.13 -0.06
CA ASN A 409 5.46 12.89 -0.32
C ASN A 409 6.12 11.97 0.73
N ASN A 410 5.37 10.98 1.22
CA ASN A 410 5.82 10.11 2.31
C ASN A 410 7.05 9.26 1.94
N ILE A 411 7.14 8.82 0.68
CA ILE A 411 8.26 8.06 0.16
C ILE A 411 9.49 8.95 -0.05
N LEU A 412 9.32 10.14 -0.65
CA LEU A 412 10.39 11.15 -0.76
C LEU A 412 11.02 11.47 0.59
N TRP A 413 10.20 11.73 1.62
CA TRP A 413 10.71 11.97 2.97
C TRP A 413 11.43 10.77 3.56
N LYS A 414 10.99 9.53 3.27
CA LYS A 414 11.72 8.32 3.67
C LYS A 414 13.11 8.28 3.03
N ILE A 415 13.22 8.57 1.74
CA ILE A 415 14.51 8.64 1.04
C ILE A 415 15.42 9.69 1.67
N ILE A 416 14.92 10.91 1.92
CA ILE A 416 15.67 11.99 2.57
C ILE A 416 16.21 11.55 3.95
N MET A 417 15.36 10.94 4.78
CA MET A 417 15.76 10.44 6.10
C MET A 417 16.85 9.36 6.02
N ASP A 418 16.76 8.48 5.02
CA ASP A 418 17.75 7.41 4.82
C ASP A 418 19.09 7.98 4.35
N ILE A 419 19.08 8.95 3.42
CA ILE A 419 20.30 9.60 2.92
C ILE A 419 21.04 10.31 4.05
N ILE A 420 20.33 11.08 4.88
CA ILE A 420 20.94 11.81 6.00
C ILE A 420 21.66 10.85 6.95
N LYS A 421 21.08 9.67 7.19
CA LYS A 421 21.65 8.65 8.07
C LYS A 421 22.79 7.88 7.46
N GLU A 422 22.61 7.39 6.23
CA GLU A 422 23.60 6.56 5.53
C GLU A 422 24.87 7.36 5.24
N ASN A 423 24.73 8.64 4.88
CA ASN A 423 25.87 9.53 4.63
C ASN A 423 26.34 10.33 5.86
N ASN A 424 25.70 10.15 7.03
CA ASN A 424 26.00 10.89 8.26
C ASN A 424 26.09 12.42 8.04
N LEU A 425 25.06 12.99 7.39
CA LEU A 425 25.02 14.41 7.05
C LEU A 425 24.52 15.25 8.23
N SER A 426 25.17 16.37 8.48
CA SER A 426 24.67 17.40 9.40
C SER A 426 23.97 18.48 8.59
N VAL A 427 22.66 18.63 8.74
CA VAL A 427 21.85 19.52 7.88
C VAL A 427 21.07 20.53 8.73
N ASN A 428 21.26 21.80 8.42
CA ASN A 428 20.48 22.92 8.97
C ASN A 428 19.76 23.63 7.82
N ILE A 429 18.45 23.82 7.97
CA ILE A 429 17.63 24.47 6.95
C ILE A 429 17.13 25.81 7.50
N PHE A 430 17.35 26.89 6.74
CA PHE A 430 16.95 28.24 7.06
C PHE A 430 15.94 28.77 6.06
N LYS A 431 14.99 29.56 6.57
CA LYS A 431 13.99 30.22 5.74
C LYS A 431 14.60 31.47 5.10
N VAL A 432 14.50 31.58 3.80
CA VAL A 432 14.66 32.85 3.07
C VAL A 432 13.29 33.50 2.93
N ASN A 433 13.24 34.83 3.09
CA ASN A 433 12.01 35.54 2.81
C ASN A 433 11.86 35.67 1.28
N ALA A 434 10.78 35.13 0.73
CA ALA A 434 10.45 35.29 -0.67
C ALA A 434 10.43 36.79 -1.05
N HIS A 435 11.04 37.15 -2.17
CA HIS A 435 11.14 38.52 -2.70
C HIS A 435 11.94 39.51 -1.83
N THR A 436 12.94 39.04 -1.09
CA THR A 436 13.96 39.92 -0.47
C THR A 436 15.22 40.02 -1.33
N ASP A 437 16.10 40.99 -1.04
CA ASP A 437 17.39 41.23 -1.73
C ASP A 437 18.45 40.13 -1.49
N ASP A 438 18.06 38.86 -1.33
CA ASP A 438 19.00 37.73 -1.36
C ASP A 438 19.32 37.38 -2.82
N SER A 439 20.44 37.91 -3.30
CA SER A 439 20.93 37.69 -4.66
C SER A 439 21.13 36.22 -5.03
N LEU A 440 21.46 35.34 -4.06
CA LEU A 440 21.72 33.92 -4.32
C LEU A 440 20.42 33.13 -4.41
N ASN A 441 19.42 33.45 -3.59
CA ASN A 441 18.09 32.86 -3.72
C ASN A 441 17.45 33.23 -5.06
N ASN A 442 17.45 34.54 -5.39
CA ASN A 442 16.90 35.04 -6.65
C ASN A 442 17.61 34.43 -7.88
N TYR A 443 18.89 34.09 -7.75
CA TYR A 443 19.61 33.36 -8.78
C TYR A 443 19.07 31.94 -8.97
N VAL A 444 18.82 31.19 -7.89
CA VAL A 444 18.26 29.83 -7.98
C VAL A 444 16.84 29.86 -8.56
N ASP A 445 16.00 30.80 -8.12
CA ASP A 445 14.64 30.96 -8.64
C ASP A 445 14.65 31.20 -10.17
N ASN A 446 15.59 32.03 -10.65
CA ASN A 446 15.73 32.32 -12.07
C ASN A 446 16.16 31.08 -12.88
N ILE A 447 17.19 30.34 -12.44
CA ILE A 447 17.63 29.14 -13.17
C ILE A 447 16.56 28.04 -13.19
N VAL A 448 15.80 27.87 -12.11
CA VAL A 448 14.70 26.89 -12.03
C VAL A 448 13.54 27.30 -12.93
N SER A 449 13.25 28.60 -13.03
CA SER A 449 12.25 29.14 -13.96
C SER A 449 12.67 28.93 -15.43
N LEU A 450 13.94 29.19 -15.76
CA LEU A 450 14.48 28.95 -17.10
C LEU A 450 14.48 27.46 -17.48
N ALA A 451 14.65 26.57 -16.49
CA ALA A 451 14.65 25.12 -16.69
C ALA A 451 13.34 24.59 -17.30
N HIS A 452 12.21 25.30 -17.17
CA HIS A 452 10.94 24.88 -17.78
C HIS A 452 11.00 24.77 -19.31
N ASN A 453 11.91 25.51 -19.96
CA ASN A 453 12.07 25.49 -21.40
C ASN A 453 13.12 24.48 -21.87
N VAL A 454 13.79 23.77 -20.95
CA VAL A 454 14.84 22.80 -21.26
C VAL A 454 14.22 21.44 -21.53
N GLN A 455 14.49 20.89 -22.71
CA GLN A 455 14.09 19.53 -23.07
C GLN A 455 15.04 18.49 -22.45
N ASN A 456 14.55 17.27 -22.22
CA ASN A 456 15.32 16.12 -21.72
C ASN A 456 15.85 16.24 -20.28
N LEU A 457 15.14 16.95 -19.40
CA LEU A 457 15.32 16.82 -17.95
C LEU A 457 14.42 15.71 -17.42
N GLY A 458 14.87 15.03 -16.37
CA GLY A 458 14.04 14.06 -15.67
C GLY A 458 14.78 13.19 -14.68
N ILE A 459 14.29 13.19 -13.44
CA ILE A 459 14.63 12.26 -12.37
C ILE A 459 13.39 11.46 -11.98
N ASN A 460 13.54 10.14 -11.93
CA ASN A 460 12.54 9.22 -11.42
C ASN A 460 13.13 8.43 -10.24
N LEU A 461 12.32 8.23 -9.21
CA LEU A 461 12.74 7.51 -8.02
C LEU A 461 12.69 6.00 -8.24
N ASN A 462 13.73 5.30 -7.80
CA ASN A 462 13.73 3.86 -7.69
C ASN A 462 13.07 3.44 -6.37
N TYR A 463 11.91 2.80 -6.47
CA TYR A 463 11.16 2.35 -5.31
C TYR A 463 11.54 0.96 -4.82
N ASN A 464 12.40 0.23 -5.54
CA ASN A 464 12.60 -1.18 -5.28
C ASN A 464 13.57 -1.48 -4.14
N ASN A 465 14.24 -0.48 -3.54
CA ASN A 465 15.44 -0.70 -2.71
C ASN A 465 15.28 -0.30 -1.22
N PHE A 466 14.04 -0.18 -0.72
CA PHE A 466 13.79 0.09 0.71
C PHE A 466 13.88 -1.16 1.61
N TYR A 467 14.83 -1.17 2.54
CA TYR A 467 14.97 -2.26 3.53
C TYR A 467 13.83 -2.31 4.56
N ASP A 468 13.39 -1.16 5.07
CA ASP A 468 12.35 -1.08 6.12
C ASP A 468 10.92 -0.94 5.58
N LEU A 469 10.77 -0.94 4.24
CA LEU A 469 9.50 -0.78 3.55
C LEU A 469 9.24 -1.96 2.59
N PRO A 470 8.84 -3.14 3.12
CA PRO A 470 8.67 -4.36 2.32
C PRO A 470 7.52 -4.29 1.30
N TRP A 471 6.59 -3.35 1.47
CA TRP A 471 5.37 -3.27 0.67
C TRP A 471 5.17 -1.86 0.16
N ILE A 472 5.07 -1.71 -1.16
CA ILE A 472 4.86 -0.41 -1.80
C ILE A 472 3.51 -0.45 -2.50
N PRO A 473 2.52 0.30 -1.99
CA PRO A 473 1.21 0.34 -2.60
C PRO A 473 1.25 1.18 -3.87
N LYS A 474 0.63 0.67 -4.94
CA LYS A 474 0.47 1.34 -6.22
C LYS A 474 -1.01 1.49 -6.55
N TRP A 475 -1.34 2.51 -7.34
CA TRP A 475 -2.65 2.69 -7.96
C TRP A 475 -2.44 2.91 -9.46
N ASN A 476 -3.10 2.10 -10.30
CA ASN A 476 -2.88 2.10 -11.76
C ASN A 476 -1.39 2.00 -12.16
N GLY A 477 -0.59 1.24 -11.40
CA GLY A 477 0.86 1.10 -11.63
C GLY A 477 1.73 2.26 -11.10
N ILE A 478 1.14 3.36 -10.64
CA ILE A 478 1.85 4.51 -10.06
C ILE A 478 2.02 4.31 -8.55
N VAL A 479 3.21 4.56 -8.03
CA VAL A 479 3.47 4.48 -6.58
C VAL A 479 2.68 5.54 -5.82
N ILE A 480 2.07 5.12 -4.71
CA ILE A 480 1.26 6.00 -3.87
C ILE A 480 2.16 6.75 -2.89
N GLU A 481 2.32 8.04 -3.14
CA GLU A 481 3.13 8.93 -2.31
C GLU A 481 2.33 9.80 -1.34
N LYS A 482 1.08 9.41 -1.08
CA LYS A 482 0.19 10.07 -0.11
C LYS A 482 -0.22 9.08 0.97
N SER A 483 -0.82 9.61 2.03
CA SER A 483 -1.47 8.74 3.02
C SER A 483 -2.48 7.83 2.30
N LEU A 484 -2.26 6.51 2.42
CA LEU A 484 -3.07 5.50 1.73
C LEU A 484 -4.57 5.68 2.01
N ARG A 485 -4.92 5.98 3.27
CA ARG A 485 -6.31 6.24 3.67
C ARG A 485 -6.89 7.45 2.92
N LYS A 486 -6.15 8.56 2.84
CA LYS A 486 -6.61 9.78 2.15
C LYS A 486 -6.81 9.51 0.66
N LEU A 487 -5.89 8.78 0.01
CA LEU A 487 -6.03 8.43 -1.40
C LEU A 487 -7.24 7.51 -1.64
N ILE A 488 -7.48 6.50 -0.79
CA ILE A 488 -8.66 5.64 -0.90
C ILE A 488 -9.95 6.44 -0.72
N THR A 489 -10.01 7.35 0.25
CA THR A 489 -11.15 8.25 0.43
C THR A 489 -11.38 9.12 -0.80
N LEU A 490 -10.31 9.72 -1.35
CA LEU A 490 -10.37 10.53 -2.57
C LEU A 490 -10.92 9.70 -3.75
N THR A 491 -10.33 8.53 -3.99
CA THR A 491 -10.74 7.58 -5.04
C THR A 491 -12.22 7.22 -4.93
N THR A 492 -12.69 6.95 -3.70
CA THR A 492 -14.09 6.58 -3.45
C THR A 492 -15.03 7.76 -3.72
N ASN A 493 -14.67 8.96 -3.24
CA ASN A 493 -15.46 10.17 -3.46
C ASN A 493 -15.56 10.52 -4.95
N THR A 494 -14.44 10.45 -5.68
CA THR A 494 -14.41 10.66 -7.13
C THR A 494 -15.31 9.68 -7.86
N LYS A 495 -15.22 8.37 -7.54
CA LYS A 495 -16.10 7.36 -8.15
C LYS A 495 -17.57 7.63 -7.91
N ASN A 496 -17.92 8.06 -6.69
CA ASN A 496 -19.30 8.38 -6.33
C ASN A 496 -19.80 9.63 -7.06
N LEU A 497 -18.95 10.65 -7.23
CA LEU A 497 -19.27 11.83 -8.04
C LEU A 497 -19.48 11.44 -9.51
N GLU A 498 -18.61 10.63 -10.12
CA GLU A 498 -18.81 10.14 -11.49
C GLU A 498 -20.13 9.36 -11.64
N ARG A 499 -20.44 8.47 -10.68
CA ARG A 499 -21.71 7.74 -10.67
C ARG A 499 -22.91 8.67 -10.58
N PHE A 500 -22.82 9.70 -9.74
CA PHE A 500 -23.85 10.73 -9.60
C PHE A 500 -24.03 11.52 -10.89
N LEU A 501 -22.93 12.02 -11.48
CA LEU A 501 -22.95 12.78 -12.73
C LEU A 501 -23.46 11.94 -13.89
N ASN A 502 -23.16 10.64 -13.94
CA ASN A 502 -23.58 9.73 -15.02
C ASN A 502 -25.06 9.32 -14.99
N LEU A 503 -25.80 9.70 -13.95
CA LEU A 503 -27.25 9.52 -13.96
C LEU A 503 -27.84 10.31 -15.12
N ASN A 504 -28.78 9.72 -15.87
CA ASN A 504 -29.36 10.37 -17.05
C ASN A 504 -30.06 11.70 -16.69
N ARG A 505 -30.52 11.86 -15.45
CA ARG A 505 -31.13 13.11 -14.95
C ARG A 505 -30.13 14.24 -14.67
N ASN A 506 -28.85 13.92 -14.46
CA ASN A 506 -27.80 14.89 -14.14
C ASN A 506 -26.97 15.26 -15.37
N ASP A 507 -27.52 15.02 -16.55
CA ASP A 507 -26.80 15.17 -17.81
C ASP A 507 -26.30 16.60 -18.05
N LYS A 508 -27.20 17.57 -17.87
CA LYS A 508 -26.93 19.00 -17.92
C LYS A 508 -25.68 19.42 -17.11
N TYR A 509 -25.56 18.89 -15.89
CA TYR A 509 -24.49 19.26 -14.95
C TYR A 509 -23.10 18.74 -15.35
N ARG A 510 -23.00 17.99 -16.45
CA ARG A 510 -21.72 17.61 -17.06
C ARG A 510 -21.19 18.67 -18.04
N LYS A 511 -22.05 19.60 -18.49
CA LYS A 511 -21.71 20.69 -19.43
C LYS A 511 -21.63 22.05 -18.73
N CYS A 512 -22.40 22.27 -17.68
CA CYS A 512 -22.42 23.54 -16.96
C CYS A 512 -21.26 23.63 -15.94
N GLU A 513 -20.67 24.81 -15.79
CA GLU A 513 -19.64 25.11 -14.78
C GLU A 513 -20.26 25.24 -13.37
N ILE A 514 -20.09 24.22 -12.53
CA ILE A 514 -20.67 24.17 -11.18
C ILE A 514 -19.57 24.20 -10.14
N ASP A 515 -19.70 25.05 -9.11
CA ASP A 515 -18.80 24.97 -7.96
C ASP A 515 -19.17 23.78 -7.07
N TRP A 516 -18.64 22.61 -7.43
CA TRP A 516 -18.85 21.35 -6.72
C TRP A 516 -18.35 21.40 -5.27
N SER A 517 -17.33 22.21 -4.97
CA SER A 517 -16.84 22.39 -3.60
C SER A 517 -17.90 23.04 -2.72
N ILE A 518 -18.49 24.15 -3.18
CA ILE A 518 -19.61 24.81 -2.50
C ILE A 518 -20.86 23.92 -2.48
N PHE A 519 -21.17 23.23 -3.59
CA PHE A 519 -22.27 22.27 -3.63
C PHE A 519 -22.18 21.22 -2.52
N PHE A 520 -21.03 20.54 -2.38
CA PHE A 520 -20.85 19.53 -1.33
C PHE A 520 -20.82 20.13 0.07
N ASN A 521 -20.26 21.33 0.23
CA ASN A 521 -20.28 22.05 1.51
C ASN A 521 -21.74 22.34 1.95
N ASN A 522 -22.54 22.85 1.03
CA ASN A 522 -23.96 23.16 1.24
C ASN A 522 -24.80 21.89 1.49
N PHE A 523 -24.42 20.77 0.88
CA PHE A 523 -25.11 19.50 1.05
C PHE A 523 -24.86 18.87 2.43
N LEU A 524 -23.62 18.93 2.93
CA LEU A 524 -23.22 18.31 4.20
C LEU A 524 -23.79 19.04 5.44
N GLY A 525 -24.26 20.27 5.32
CA GLY A 525 -24.87 21.03 6.42
C GLY A 525 -23.85 21.64 7.39
N GLU A 526 -24.29 22.03 8.59
CA GLU A 526 -23.40 22.61 9.61
C GLU A 526 -22.31 21.61 10.04
N LYS A 527 -21.07 21.86 9.62
CA LYS A 527 -19.89 21.02 9.86
C LYS A 527 -19.48 20.86 11.35
N GLN A 528 -20.13 21.54 12.29
CA GLN A 528 -19.71 21.63 13.69
C GLN A 528 -20.54 20.79 14.68
N LYS A 529 -21.64 20.15 14.26
CA LYS A 529 -22.46 19.35 15.17
C LYS A 529 -22.03 17.88 15.21
N LEU A 530 -21.59 17.42 16.38
CA LEU A 530 -21.24 16.02 16.65
C LEU A 530 -22.46 15.10 16.82
N TYR A 531 -23.68 15.64 16.71
CA TYR A 531 -24.95 14.91 16.87
C TYR A 531 -25.92 15.23 15.72
N THR A 532 -26.79 14.28 15.41
CA THR A 532 -27.87 14.42 14.42
C THR A 532 -29.11 15.08 15.05
N ASP A 533 -29.53 16.21 14.50
CA ASP A 533 -30.80 16.88 14.83
C ASP A 533 -31.90 16.48 13.83
N PHE A 534 -33.12 16.24 14.31
CA PHE A 534 -34.30 15.98 13.47
C PHE A 534 -34.59 17.12 12.50
N LYS A 535 -34.34 18.38 12.90
CA LYS A 535 -34.50 19.54 12.02
C LYS A 535 -33.54 19.45 10.84
N GLU A 536 -32.25 19.24 11.10
CA GLU A 536 -31.22 19.05 10.07
C GLU A 536 -31.50 17.83 9.18
N SER A 537 -31.95 16.72 9.76
CA SER A 537 -32.34 15.55 8.98
C SER A 537 -33.50 15.85 8.01
N LYS A 538 -34.48 16.66 8.43
CA LYS A 538 -35.60 17.08 7.58
C LYS A 538 -35.14 18.03 6.47
N ILE A 539 -34.25 18.96 6.77
CA ILE A 539 -33.64 19.87 5.79
C ILE A 539 -32.84 19.07 4.75
N ARG A 540 -31.96 18.17 5.18
CA ARG A 540 -31.18 17.29 4.28
C ARG A 540 -32.08 16.44 3.39
N ARG A 541 -33.15 15.85 3.94
CA ARG A 541 -34.14 15.11 3.15
C ARG A 541 -34.75 15.97 2.06
N ARG A 542 -35.16 17.21 2.37
CA ARG A 542 -35.76 18.14 1.39
C ARG A 542 -34.76 18.53 0.29
N ARG A 543 -33.51 18.85 0.67
CA ARG A 543 -32.43 19.14 -0.29
C ARG A 543 -32.22 17.97 -1.25
N ILE A 544 -32.20 16.73 -0.73
CA ILE A 544 -32.11 15.53 -1.56
C ILE A 544 -33.30 15.45 -2.50
N GLN A 545 -34.54 15.51 -1.99
CA GLN A 545 -35.76 15.39 -2.80
C GLN A 545 -35.80 16.40 -3.95
N LEU A 546 -35.40 17.66 -3.69
CA LEU A 546 -35.27 18.69 -4.72
C LEU A 546 -34.20 18.32 -5.75
N MET A 547 -32.99 17.98 -5.28
CA MET A 547 -31.84 17.63 -6.13
C MET A 547 -32.15 16.45 -7.06
N ILE A 548 -32.88 15.44 -6.58
CA ILE A 548 -33.24 14.27 -7.39
C ILE A 548 -34.60 14.41 -8.09
N GLU A 549 -35.27 15.55 -8.02
CA GLU A 549 -36.59 15.80 -8.64
C GLU A 549 -37.71 14.87 -8.12
N GLU A 550 -37.59 14.35 -6.89
CA GLU A 550 -38.58 13.43 -6.28
C GLU A 550 -39.51 14.17 -5.28
N LEU A 551 -39.81 15.44 -5.57
CA LEU A 551 -40.92 16.14 -4.91
C LEU A 551 -42.26 15.49 -5.30
N PRO A 552 -43.27 15.44 -4.42
CA PRO A 552 -44.60 14.91 -4.73
C PRO A 552 -45.42 15.77 -5.72
N CYS A 553 -44.98 15.88 -6.97
CA CYS A 553 -45.78 16.41 -8.08
C CYS A 553 -46.80 15.36 -8.57
N ILE A 554 -47.79 15.76 -9.38
CA ILE A 554 -48.81 14.85 -9.89
C ILE A 554 -48.19 13.71 -10.68
N GLU A 555 -47.25 13.99 -11.59
CA GLU A 555 -46.55 12.94 -12.36
C GLU A 555 -45.78 11.97 -11.45
N GLN A 556 -45.19 12.45 -10.36
CA GLN A 556 -44.52 11.60 -9.39
C GLN A 556 -45.51 10.77 -8.56
N ILE A 557 -46.68 11.32 -8.22
CA ILE A 557 -47.73 10.62 -7.48
C ILE A 557 -48.32 9.50 -8.37
N LYS A 558 -48.54 9.77 -9.67
CA LYS A 558 -49.03 8.80 -10.67
C LYS A 558 -48.19 7.52 -10.69
N ARG A 559 -46.87 7.59 -10.45
CA ARG A 559 -45.99 6.40 -10.36
C ARG A 559 -46.41 5.37 -9.30
N THR A 560 -47.08 5.81 -8.23
CA THR A 560 -47.51 4.93 -7.13
C THR A 560 -49.03 4.80 -7.00
N LEU A 561 -49.78 5.80 -7.48
CA LEU A 561 -51.23 5.91 -7.34
C LEU A 561 -51.92 6.18 -8.68
N PHE A 562 -51.44 5.53 -9.75
CA PHE A 562 -51.91 5.79 -11.13
C PHE A 562 -53.44 5.72 -11.26
N SER A 563 -54.06 4.68 -10.72
CA SER A 563 -55.52 4.49 -10.77
C SER A 563 -56.35 5.66 -10.19
N LEU A 564 -55.79 6.42 -9.23
CA LEU A 564 -56.46 7.58 -8.63
C LEU A 564 -56.13 8.90 -9.34
N TYR A 565 -54.92 9.01 -9.91
CA TYR A 565 -54.38 10.27 -10.41
C TYR A 565 -54.20 10.31 -11.94
N LYS A 566 -54.58 9.27 -12.69
CA LYS A 566 -54.37 9.16 -14.15
C LYS A 566 -54.81 10.39 -14.96
N GLU A 567 -55.95 10.98 -14.61
CA GLU A 567 -56.57 12.12 -15.30
C GLU A 567 -56.34 13.44 -14.54
N ARG A 568 -55.37 13.48 -13.61
CA ARG A 568 -55.07 14.69 -12.85
C ARG A 568 -54.03 15.53 -13.57
N PHE A 569 -54.36 16.81 -13.69
CA PHE A 569 -53.48 17.91 -14.10
C PHE A 569 -52.99 18.69 -12.88
N CYS A 570 -52.21 19.75 -13.12
CA CYS A 570 -51.73 20.67 -12.10
C CYS A 570 -52.87 21.18 -11.20
N PRO A 571 -52.75 21.13 -9.86
CA PRO A 571 -53.78 21.64 -8.94
C PRO A 571 -54.00 23.16 -9.00
N MET A 572 -53.14 23.89 -9.70
CA MET A 572 -53.17 25.34 -9.76
C MET A 572 -53.77 25.82 -11.08
N CYS A 573 -53.21 25.43 -12.23
CA CYS A 573 -53.77 25.79 -13.54
C CYS A 573 -54.83 24.83 -14.07
N GLU A 574 -54.90 23.60 -13.56
CA GLU A 574 -55.84 22.55 -14.02
C GLU A 574 -55.73 22.15 -15.50
N GLU A 575 -54.76 22.71 -16.25
CA GLU A 575 -54.58 22.50 -17.69
C GLU A 575 -53.39 21.58 -18.02
N ASP A 576 -52.24 21.80 -17.39
CA ASP A 576 -50.98 21.13 -17.73
C ASP A 576 -50.66 19.90 -16.87
N GLU A 577 -49.87 18.98 -17.42
CA GLU A 577 -49.24 17.89 -16.65
C GLU A 577 -48.20 18.47 -15.67
N GLU A 578 -48.42 18.26 -14.37
CA GLU A 578 -47.50 18.78 -13.35
C GLU A 578 -46.31 17.83 -13.12
N ASP A 579 -45.25 18.07 -13.89
CA ASP A 579 -43.92 17.53 -13.63
C ASP A 579 -43.15 18.35 -12.57
N PHE A 580 -41.90 18.01 -12.30
CA PHE A 580 -41.10 18.75 -11.31
C PHE A 580 -40.90 20.22 -11.68
N ASN A 581 -40.71 20.52 -12.97
CA ASN A 581 -40.35 21.86 -13.40
C ASN A 581 -41.59 22.76 -13.45
N HIS A 582 -42.73 22.23 -13.91
CA HIS A 582 -44.01 22.96 -13.99
C HIS A 582 -44.43 23.57 -12.65
N ILE A 583 -44.10 22.93 -11.51
CA ILE A 583 -44.34 23.52 -10.17
C ILE A 583 -43.83 24.97 -10.09
N TRP A 584 -42.68 25.27 -10.69
CA TRP A 584 -41.96 26.53 -10.51
C TRP A 584 -42.26 27.57 -11.59
N PHE A 585 -42.94 27.21 -12.68
CA PHE A 585 -43.30 28.13 -13.75
C PHE A 585 -44.76 28.04 -14.19
N CYS A 586 -45.62 27.38 -13.40
CA CYS A 586 -47.06 27.38 -13.59
C CYS A 586 -47.59 28.82 -13.74
N GLU A 587 -48.31 29.09 -14.83
CA GLU A 587 -48.76 30.43 -15.21
C GLU A 587 -49.62 31.10 -14.12
N GLU A 588 -50.56 30.36 -13.54
CA GLU A 588 -51.41 30.80 -12.40
C GLU A 588 -50.63 31.19 -11.12
N ARG A 589 -49.33 30.92 -11.07
CA ARG A 589 -48.47 31.19 -9.91
C ARG A 589 -47.26 32.06 -10.26
N GLN A 590 -47.31 32.74 -11.41
CA GLN A 590 -46.21 33.57 -11.89
C GLN A 590 -45.92 34.74 -10.94
N GLU A 591 -46.93 35.48 -10.50
CA GLU A 591 -46.76 36.61 -9.55
C GLU A 591 -46.11 36.14 -8.24
N ASP A 592 -46.56 35.02 -7.67
CA ASP A 592 -45.98 34.44 -6.46
C ASP A 592 -44.51 34.03 -6.65
N MET A 593 -44.12 33.59 -7.85
CA MET A 593 -42.73 33.25 -8.18
C MET A 593 -41.86 34.49 -8.35
N ASP A 594 -42.39 35.54 -8.98
CA ASP A 594 -41.71 36.83 -9.13
C ASP A 594 -41.44 37.49 -7.77
N ASP A 595 -42.41 37.42 -6.85
CA ASP A 595 -42.27 37.84 -5.45
C ASP A 595 -41.22 37.02 -4.70
N LEU A 596 -41.20 35.70 -4.93
CA LEU A 596 -40.20 34.82 -4.34
C LEU A 596 -38.79 35.21 -4.80
N ILE A 597 -38.58 35.35 -6.12
CA ILE A 597 -37.28 35.72 -6.70
C ILE A 597 -36.85 37.10 -6.21
N SER A 598 -37.74 38.09 -6.27
CA SER A 598 -37.47 39.44 -5.78
C SER A 598 -37.11 39.45 -4.30
N GLY A 599 -37.80 38.64 -3.49
CA GLY A 599 -37.49 38.45 -2.09
C GLY A 599 -36.10 37.83 -1.85
N VAL A 600 -35.70 36.84 -2.66
CA VAL A 600 -34.37 36.22 -2.60
C VAL A 600 -33.27 37.20 -3.03
N GLN A 601 -33.50 37.98 -4.09
CA GLN A 601 -32.56 39.01 -4.57
C GLN A 601 -32.33 40.09 -3.50
N ASN A 602 -33.40 40.60 -2.89
CA ASN A 602 -33.32 41.60 -1.83
C ASN A 602 -32.63 41.04 -0.56
N TRP A 603 -32.92 39.79 -0.20
CA TRP A 603 -32.24 39.14 0.91
C TRP A 603 -30.72 39.03 0.66
N LEU A 604 -30.32 38.60 -0.55
CA LEU A 604 -28.92 38.45 -0.90
C LEU A 604 -28.19 39.81 -0.86
N LEU A 605 -28.85 40.88 -1.31
CA LEU A 605 -28.34 42.25 -1.22
C LEU A 605 -28.03 42.65 0.22
N LEU A 606 -29.01 42.46 1.10
CA LEU A 606 -28.89 42.83 2.51
C LEU A 606 -27.79 42.03 3.20
N GLU A 607 -27.70 40.73 2.94
CA GLU A 607 -26.66 39.90 3.56
C GLU A 607 -25.25 40.22 3.05
N ILE A 608 -25.08 40.53 1.76
CA ILE A 608 -23.78 40.97 1.23
C ILE A 608 -23.40 42.32 1.86
N ASN A 609 -24.30 43.30 1.85
CA ASN A 609 -24.00 44.64 2.38
C ASN A 609 -23.81 44.65 3.91
N LYS A 610 -24.35 43.67 4.67
CA LYS A 610 -24.01 43.49 6.09
C LYS A 610 -22.55 43.10 6.32
N ILE A 611 -21.92 42.47 5.33
CA ILE A 611 -20.54 41.95 5.43
C ILE A 611 -19.53 42.95 4.87
N LEU A 612 -19.94 43.76 3.90
CA LEU A 612 -19.11 44.78 3.25
C LEU A 612 -19.04 46.06 4.07
N ASP A 613 -17.94 46.81 3.89
CA ASP A 613 -17.87 48.18 4.38
C ASP A 613 -18.83 49.09 3.60
N PRO A 614 -19.39 50.15 4.22
CA PRO A 614 -20.36 51.05 3.57
C PRO A 614 -19.89 51.63 2.23
N ILE A 615 -18.58 51.84 2.07
CA ILE A 615 -17.96 52.39 0.85
C ILE A 615 -18.04 51.41 -0.33
N ASN A 616 -18.10 50.11 -0.03
CA ASN A 616 -18.10 49.03 -1.02
C ASN A 616 -19.49 48.40 -1.22
N HIS A 617 -20.55 49.02 -0.68
CA HIS A 617 -21.91 48.51 -0.83
C HIS A 617 -22.30 48.37 -2.30
N ILE A 618 -22.93 47.24 -2.62
CA ILE A 618 -23.49 46.98 -3.94
C ILE A 618 -24.96 47.37 -3.99
N THR A 619 -25.51 47.51 -5.19
CA THR A 619 -26.94 47.79 -5.45
C THR A 619 -27.67 46.55 -5.93
N LEU A 620 -29.01 46.59 -5.92
CA LEU A 620 -29.85 45.50 -6.43
C LEU A 620 -29.58 45.21 -7.91
N GLU A 621 -29.18 46.20 -8.70
CA GLU A 621 -28.84 46.05 -10.11
C GLU A 621 -27.64 45.10 -10.30
N HIS A 622 -26.63 45.16 -9.43
CA HIS A 622 -25.50 44.24 -9.47
C HIS A 622 -25.93 42.77 -9.29
N ILE A 623 -26.96 42.53 -8.47
CA ILE A 623 -27.50 41.19 -8.24
C ILE A 623 -28.37 40.75 -9.42
N LYS A 624 -29.20 41.64 -9.95
CA LYS A 624 -30.04 41.35 -11.13
C LYS A 624 -29.19 41.07 -12.38
N ASN A 625 -28.02 41.70 -12.49
CA ASN A 625 -27.06 41.49 -13.59
C ASN A 625 -26.38 40.11 -13.57
N LEU A 626 -26.58 39.30 -12.51
CA LEU A 626 -26.26 37.88 -12.55
C LEU A 626 -27.26 37.18 -13.49
N ASN A 627 -27.04 37.33 -14.80
CA ASN A 627 -27.90 36.78 -15.83
C ASN A 627 -27.98 35.25 -15.74
N ASP A 628 -29.04 34.69 -16.32
CA ASP A 628 -29.37 33.25 -16.36
C ASP A 628 -29.85 32.64 -15.04
N ILE A 629 -29.21 32.94 -13.90
CA ILE A 629 -29.55 32.31 -12.62
C ILE A 629 -30.93 32.70 -12.06
N TRP A 630 -31.50 33.80 -12.55
CA TRP A 630 -32.83 34.27 -12.18
C TRP A 630 -33.93 33.85 -13.16
N LYS A 631 -33.58 33.22 -14.30
CA LYS A 631 -34.55 32.79 -15.31
C LYS A 631 -35.35 31.58 -14.80
N LEU A 632 -36.65 31.54 -15.14
CA LEU A 632 -37.56 30.43 -14.87
C LEU A 632 -37.81 29.61 -16.14
N GLU A 633 -36.78 28.93 -16.61
CA GLU A 633 -36.87 28.08 -17.80
C GLU A 633 -36.08 26.78 -17.63
N VAL A 634 -36.42 25.78 -18.42
CA VAL A 634 -35.63 24.56 -18.56
C VAL A 634 -34.59 24.81 -19.66
N SER A 635 -33.34 25.02 -19.24
CA SER A 635 -32.18 25.12 -20.14
C SER A 635 -31.31 23.87 -20.06
N GLU A 636 -30.66 23.49 -21.17
CA GLU A 636 -29.62 22.45 -21.19
C GLU A 636 -28.20 23.02 -21.01
N ASP A 637 -28.00 24.33 -21.19
CA ASP A 637 -26.68 24.93 -21.36
C ASP A 637 -26.25 25.81 -20.17
N HIS A 638 -27.21 26.44 -19.47
CA HIS A 638 -26.94 27.35 -18.36
C HIS A 638 -27.73 27.00 -17.10
N ILE A 639 -27.18 27.35 -15.94
CA ILE A 639 -27.83 27.16 -14.63
C ILE A 639 -28.91 28.21 -14.44
N THR A 640 -30.15 27.79 -14.22
CA THR A 640 -31.31 28.68 -14.02
C THR A 640 -31.76 28.72 -12.56
N PHE A 641 -32.80 29.49 -12.25
CA PHE A 641 -33.31 29.57 -10.87
C PHE A 641 -33.83 28.22 -10.36
N ILE A 642 -34.38 27.39 -11.25
CA ILE A 642 -34.82 26.02 -10.94
C ILE A 642 -33.63 25.17 -10.47
N ASP A 643 -32.45 25.35 -11.06
CA ASP A 643 -31.25 24.64 -10.64
C ASP A 643 -30.70 25.16 -9.31
N LEU A 644 -30.88 26.45 -8.98
CA LEU A 644 -30.60 26.99 -7.64
C LEU A 644 -31.53 26.41 -6.56
N ILE A 645 -32.79 26.12 -6.92
CA ILE A 645 -33.75 25.43 -6.02
C ILE A 645 -33.29 23.99 -5.75
N LYS A 646 -32.88 23.26 -6.81
CA LYS A 646 -32.16 21.96 -6.69
C LYS A 646 -30.81 22.13 -5.97
N GLY A 647 -30.29 23.35 -6.03
CA GLY A 647 -29.12 23.99 -5.46
C GLY A 647 -27.78 23.45 -5.91
N PHE A 648 -27.69 23.38 -7.23
CA PHE A 648 -26.46 23.53 -7.98
C PHE A 648 -26.13 25.03 -8.08
N PHE A 649 -24.86 25.39 -7.88
CA PHE A 649 -24.40 26.78 -7.89
C PHE A 649 -23.40 26.93 -9.03
N PRO A 650 -23.60 27.90 -9.94
CA PRO A 650 -22.66 28.10 -11.03
C PRO A 650 -21.36 28.73 -10.53
N CYS A 651 -20.25 28.43 -11.20
CA CYS A 651 -18.94 29.04 -10.88
C CYS A 651 -18.99 30.57 -10.97
N SER A 652 -19.75 31.13 -11.90
CA SER A 652 -19.95 32.58 -12.06
C SER A 652 -20.48 33.26 -10.78
N LEU A 653 -21.51 32.67 -10.15
CA LEU A 653 -22.08 33.18 -8.90
C LEU A 653 -21.07 33.13 -7.74
N ILE A 654 -20.30 32.05 -7.63
CA ILE A 654 -19.30 31.93 -6.56
C ILE A 654 -18.12 32.86 -6.81
N ASN A 655 -17.73 33.08 -8.06
CA ASN A 655 -16.69 34.04 -8.42
C ASN A 655 -17.13 35.47 -8.11
N PHE A 656 -18.40 35.81 -8.34
CA PHE A 656 -18.98 37.08 -7.88
C PHE A 656 -18.84 37.24 -6.35
N PHE A 657 -19.17 36.21 -5.57
CA PHE A 657 -18.95 36.25 -4.12
C PHE A 657 -17.48 36.39 -3.73
N LYS A 658 -16.56 35.72 -4.42
CA LYS A 658 -15.11 35.81 -4.16
C LYS A 658 -14.54 37.18 -4.50
N GLN A 659 -15.06 37.86 -5.52
CA GLN A 659 -14.66 39.21 -5.88
C GLN A 659 -15.05 40.23 -4.81
N LEU A 660 -16.22 40.04 -4.19
CA LEU A 660 -16.70 40.92 -3.11
C LEU A 660 -16.09 40.58 -1.75
N LEU A 661 -15.81 39.30 -1.48
CA LEU A 661 -15.41 38.81 -0.17
C LEU A 661 -13.96 38.31 -0.18
N SER A 662 -13.10 38.94 0.62
CA SER A 662 -11.66 38.63 0.65
C SER A 662 -11.30 37.27 1.27
N THR A 663 -12.24 36.56 1.90
CA THR A 663 -11.95 35.31 2.63
C THR A 663 -12.86 34.16 2.21
N LYS A 664 -12.25 32.98 2.01
CA LYS A 664 -12.94 31.75 1.61
C LYS A 664 -14.05 31.34 2.59
N SER A 665 -13.83 31.51 3.89
CA SER A 665 -14.82 31.17 4.93
C SER A 665 -16.08 32.02 4.81
N LYS A 666 -15.97 33.32 4.53
CA LYS A 666 -17.14 34.20 4.33
C LYS A 666 -17.94 33.77 3.10
N VAL A 667 -17.28 33.42 1.99
CA VAL A 667 -17.95 32.91 0.78
C VAL A 667 -18.70 31.62 1.08
N GLU A 668 -18.10 30.69 1.82
CA GLU A 668 -18.75 29.43 2.22
C GLU A 668 -19.99 29.67 3.10
N ILE A 669 -19.92 30.59 4.07
CA ILE A 669 -21.04 30.92 4.96
C ILE A 669 -22.17 31.61 4.18
N LEU A 670 -21.85 32.60 3.34
CA LEU A 670 -22.84 33.29 2.51
C LEU A 670 -23.54 32.31 1.57
N SER A 671 -22.78 31.45 0.90
CA SER A 671 -23.33 30.43 -0.01
C SER A 671 -24.26 29.45 0.71
N TYR A 672 -23.92 29.08 1.96
CA TYR A 672 -24.76 28.22 2.79
C TYR A 672 -26.08 28.90 3.18
N ASN A 673 -26.01 30.14 3.65
CA ASN A 673 -27.18 30.90 4.04
C ASN A 673 -28.09 31.19 2.83
N PHE A 674 -27.49 31.55 1.69
CA PHE A 674 -28.23 31.78 0.45
C PHE A 674 -28.98 30.53 0.00
N ARG A 675 -28.36 29.34 0.10
CA ARG A 675 -29.06 28.08 -0.17
C ARG A 675 -30.24 27.84 0.77
N ASN A 676 -30.10 28.19 2.04
CA ASN A 676 -31.18 28.02 3.02
C ASN A 676 -32.34 28.96 2.74
N GLU A 677 -32.06 30.22 2.38
CA GLU A 677 -33.10 31.18 2.04
C GLU A 677 -33.92 30.73 0.83
N ILE A 678 -33.25 30.29 -0.24
CA ILE A 678 -33.93 29.72 -1.42
C ILE A 678 -34.77 28.51 -1.00
N LEU A 679 -34.19 27.59 -0.23
CA LEU A 679 -34.90 26.38 0.21
C LEU A 679 -36.16 26.73 1.02
N ASP A 680 -36.08 27.64 1.98
CA ASP A 680 -37.19 27.98 2.87
C ASP A 680 -38.32 28.64 2.08
N LYS A 681 -38.01 29.62 1.21
CA LYS A 681 -38.99 30.26 0.34
C LYS A 681 -39.61 29.28 -0.66
N SER A 682 -38.83 28.43 -1.32
CA SER A 682 -39.34 27.41 -2.24
C SER A 682 -40.24 26.39 -1.53
N MET A 683 -39.96 26.04 -0.27
CA MET A 683 -40.82 25.13 0.50
C MET A 683 -42.13 25.79 0.94
N ILE A 684 -42.14 27.10 1.20
CA ILE A 684 -43.38 27.85 1.44
C ILE A 684 -44.22 27.85 0.17
N PHE A 685 -43.62 28.20 -0.97
CA PHE A 685 -44.27 28.18 -2.28
C PHE A 685 -44.89 26.81 -2.60
N TRP A 686 -44.11 25.73 -2.44
CA TRP A 686 -44.58 24.35 -2.64
C TRP A 686 -45.71 23.94 -1.68
N LYS A 687 -45.69 24.45 -0.44
CA LYS A 687 -46.72 24.14 0.57
C LYS A 687 -48.09 24.70 0.17
N VAL A 688 -48.16 25.87 -0.46
CA VAL A 688 -49.42 26.45 -0.96
C VAL A 688 -50.08 25.50 -1.95
N ARG A 689 -49.31 25.03 -2.94
CA ARG A 689 -49.76 24.01 -3.91
C ARG A 689 -50.20 22.72 -3.22
N CYS A 690 -49.47 22.25 -2.20
CA CYS A 690 -49.86 21.04 -1.47
C CYS A 690 -51.20 21.20 -0.73
N ASN A 691 -51.48 22.38 -0.19
CA ASN A 691 -52.75 22.64 0.48
C ASN A 691 -53.91 22.57 -0.52
N LYS A 692 -53.76 23.18 -1.70
CA LYS A 692 -54.74 23.12 -2.79
C LYS A 692 -55.01 21.68 -3.24
N LEU A 693 -53.97 20.87 -3.45
CA LEU A 693 -54.14 19.44 -3.75
C LEU A 693 -54.90 18.71 -2.64
N ASN A 694 -54.58 18.98 -1.36
CA ASN A 694 -55.26 18.35 -0.24
C ASN A 694 -56.73 18.77 -0.11
N GLU A 695 -57.11 19.96 -0.60
CA GLU A 695 -58.51 20.40 -0.68
C GLU A 695 -59.25 19.67 -1.80
N ILE A 696 -58.63 19.56 -2.97
CA ILE A 696 -59.16 18.78 -4.10
C ILE A 696 -59.36 17.31 -3.69
N ASP A 697 -58.34 16.67 -3.12
CA ASP A 697 -58.40 15.29 -2.64
C ASP A 697 -59.54 15.11 -1.61
N ARG A 698 -59.71 16.07 -0.68
CA ARG A 698 -60.81 16.04 0.30
C ARG A 698 -62.17 16.16 -0.35
N GLY A 699 -62.32 17.06 -1.33
CA GLY A 699 -63.56 17.22 -2.10
C GLY A 699 -63.96 15.97 -2.88
N LEU A 700 -62.96 15.15 -3.26
CA LEU A 700 -63.15 13.89 -3.99
C LEU A 700 -63.23 12.65 -3.08
N GLY A 701 -63.19 12.82 -1.76
CA GLY A 701 -63.19 11.71 -0.81
C GLY A 701 -61.91 10.85 -0.83
N ILE A 702 -60.80 11.35 -1.38
CA ILE A 702 -59.52 10.66 -1.44
C ILE A 702 -58.79 10.84 -0.10
N ASP A 703 -59.05 9.93 0.85
CA ASP A 703 -58.36 9.91 2.13
C ASP A 703 -57.09 9.03 2.12
N LYS A 704 -56.41 8.94 3.27
CA LYS A 704 -55.21 8.10 3.40
C LYS A 704 -55.49 6.61 3.19
N ASN A 705 -56.67 6.13 3.52
CA ASN A 705 -57.03 4.72 3.38
C ASN A 705 -57.29 4.37 1.90
N VAL A 706 -57.97 5.26 1.17
CA VAL A 706 -58.16 5.15 -0.28
C VAL A 706 -56.82 5.13 -1.00
N LYS A 707 -55.90 6.05 -0.67
CA LYS A 707 -54.55 6.05 -1.24
C LYS A 707 -53.80 4.73 -0.96
N LYS A 708 -53.88 4.19 0.25
CA LYS A 708 -53.27 2.88 0.58
C LYS A 708 -53.86 1.73 -0.23
N GLN A 709 -55.18 1.72 -0.42
CA GLN A 709 -55.85 0.69 -1.20
C GLN A 709 -55.46 0.73 -2.68
N HIS A 710 -55.11 1.90 -3.22
CA HIS A 710 -54.76 2.08 -4.63
C HIS A 710 -53.26 2.05 -4.93
N PHE A 711 -52.43 1.90 -3.90
CA PHE A 711 -50.99 1.87 -4.04
C PHE A 711 -50.54 0.68 -4.89
N GLY A 712 -49.90 0.95 -6.02
CA GLY A 712 -49.35 -0.07 -6.93
C GLY A 712 -50.38 -0.95 -7.64
N LYS A 713 -51.67 -0.59 -7.62
CA LYS A 713 -52.74 -1.36 -8.29
C LYS A 713 -52.60 -1.36 -9.82
N GLU A 714 -52.17 -0.23 -10.39
CA GLU A 714 -51.91 -0.07 -11.82
C GLU A 714 -50.47 0.38 -12.03
N GLN A 715 -49.81 -0.22 -13.03
CA GLN A 715 -48.43 0.12 -13.36
C GLN A 715 -48.36 1.38 -14.21
N PHE A 716 -47.66 2.40 -13.70
CA PHE A 716 -47.24 3.53 -14.50
C PHE A 716 -46.01 3.15 -15.34
N ILE A 717 -46.11 3.25 -16.67
CA ILE A 717 -44.99 2.98 -17.58
C ILE A 717 -44.36 4.31 -17.98
N ASP A 718 -43.27 4.68 -17.32
CA ASP A 718 -42.46 5.84 -17.69
C ASP A 718 -41.62 5.51 -18.93
N LYS A 719 -41.82 6.24 -20.04
CA LYS A 719 -41.20 5.96 -21.34
C LYS A 719 -39.94 6.78 -21.64
N THR A 720 -39.47 7.66 -20.75
CA THR A 720 -38.44 8.64 -21.16
C THR A 720 -37.21 8.76 -20.26
N ARG A 721 -36.15 9.32 -20.87
CA ARG A 721 -34.79 9.63 -20.39
C ARG A 721 -33.70 8.59 -20.70
N LYS A 722 -33.35 8.48 -21.99
CA LYS A 722 -32.02 8.03 -22.44
C LYS A 722 -31.14 9.27 -22.69
N SER A 723 -30.08 9.43 -21.91
CA SER A 723 -29.08 10.49 -22.12
C SER A 723 -28.13 10.10 -23.27
N LYS A 724 -27.81 11.05 -24.15
CA LYS A 724 -26.87 10.89 -25.28
C LYS A 724 -25.46 11.44 -25.00
N ASN A 725 -25.28 12.20 -23.92
CA ASN A 725 -24.01 12.87 -23.63
C ASN A 725 -22.97 11.91 -23.04
N LYS A 726 -21.70 12.31 -23.18
CA LYS A 726 -20.54 11.55 -22.73
C LYS A 726 -20.59 11.34 -21.22
N LYS A 727 -20.38 10.10 -20.80
CA LYS A 727 -20.30 9.69 -19.40
C LYS A 727 -18.85 9.65 -18.94
N TYR A 728 -18.63 9.93 -17.66
CA TYR A 728 -17.32 9.85 -17.01
C TYR A 728 -17.01 8.41 -16.61
N PHE A 729 -15.80 7.95 -16.86
CA PHE A 729 -15.37 6.60 -16.45
C PHE A 729 -13.94 6.61 -15.95
N ASN A 730 -13.57 5.55 -15.23
CA ASN A 730 -12.19 5.18 -14.91
C ASN A 730 -11.40 6.19 -14.08
N LEU A 731 -12.06 7.10 -13.33
CA LEU A 731 -11.38 8.03 -12.41
C LEU A 731 -10.36 8.93 -13.12
N GLN A 732 -10.69 9.40 -14.33
CA GLN A 732 -9.83 10.26 -15.14
C GLN A 732 -9.41 11.53 -14.39
N SER A 733 -10.28 12.09 -13.54
CA SER A 733 -9.95 13.24 -12.70
C SER A 733 -8.84 12.95 -11.67
N LEU A 734 -8.78 11.73 -11.14
CA LEU A 734 -7.71 11.30 -10.24
C LEU A 734 -6.40 11.07 -11.00
N GLN A 735 -6.46 10.55 -12.22
CA GLN A 735 -5.29 10.45 -13.11
C GLN A 735 -4.75 11.85 -13.45
N SER A 736 -5.64 12.77 -13.85
CA SER A 736 -5.29 14.18 -14.10
C SER A 736 -4.67 14.85 -12.88
N HIS A 737 -5.20 14.60 -11.68
CA HIS A 737 -4.61 15.11 -10.43
C HIS A 737 -3.18 14.62 -10.19
N ILE A 738 -2.87 13.38 -10.58
CA ILE A 738 -1.53 12.80 -10.42
C ILE A 738 -0.59 13.35 -11.49
N TYR A 739 -1.00 13.37 -12.75
CA TYR A 739 -0.14 13.75 -13.87
C TYR A 739 0.02 15.26 -14.04
N PHE A 740 -1.06 16.02 -13.89
CA PHE A 740 -1.11 17.44 -14.23
C PHE A 740 -1.25 18.35 -13.02
N GLY A 741 -1.41 17.78 -11.82
CA GLY A 741 -1.75 18.54 -10.61
C GLY A 741 -3.19 19.07 -10.64
N GLY A 742 -3.54 19.92 -9.67
CA GLY A 742 -4.89 20.51 -9.54
C GLY A 742 -5.84 19.73 -8.62
N ASN A 743 -7.09 20.15 -8.52
CA ASN A 743 -8.10 19.48 -7.70
C ASN A 743 -8.90 18.49 -8.54
N THR A 744 -9.14 17.27 -8.03
CA THR A 744 -9.96 16.25 -8.71
C THR A 744 -11.38 16.72 -9.01
N ILE A 745 -11.87 17.70 -8.25
CA ILE A 745 -13.22 18.25 -8.41
C ILE A 745 -13.28 19.21 -9.60
N ASP A 746 -12.26 20.04 -9.78
CA ASP A 746 -12.24 21.09 -10.80
C ASP A 746 -12.17 20.49 -12.22
N TYR A 747 -11.67 19.25 -12.34
CA TYR A 747 -11.68 18.47 -13.59
C TYR A 747 -13.07 18.40 -14.25
N TYR A 748 -14.14 18.34 -13.46
CA TYR A 748 -15.50 18.19 -14.00
C TYR A 748 -16.11 19.52 -14.51
N ASN A 749 -15.42 20.64 -14.31
CA ASN A 749 -15.80 21.95 -14.86
C ASN A 749 -15.01 22.31 -16.12
N ILE A 750 -13.94 21.56 -16.42
CA ILE A 750 -13.06 21.81 -17.55
C ILE A 750 -13.20 20.62 -18.50
N VAL A 751 -14.22 20.61 -19.34
CA VAL A 751 -14.31 19.63 -20.43
C VAL A 751 -14.52 20.34 -21.75
N ASP A 752 -13.42 20.90 -22.23
CA ASP A 752 -13.10 20.93 -23.66
C ASP A 752 -11.70 20.35 -23.90
N TYR A 753 -11.33 19.31 -23.15
CA TYR A 753 -10.22 18.46 -23.53
C TYR A 753 -10.72 17.53 -24.63
N GLY A 754 -10.49 17.97 -25.87
CA GLY A 754 -10.55 17.12 -27.05
C GLY A 754 -9.87 15.79 -26.74
N SER A 755 -10.63 14.72 -26.90
CA SER A 755 -10.10 13.37 -26.93
C SER A 755 -8.94 13.30 -27.92
N VAL A 756 -7.78 12.83 -27.47
CA VAL A 756 -6.89 12.07 -28.34
C VAL A 756 -6.71 10.69 -27.71
N SER A 757 -6.94 9.71 -28.58
CA SER A 757 -6.98 8.25 -28.44
C SER A 757 -5.97 7.59 -27.52
#